data_AF-A0A9E0B4N3-F1
#
_entry.id   AF-A0A9E0B4N3-F1
#
_cell.length_a   1.000
_cell.length_b   1.000
_cell.length_c   1.000
_cell.angle_alpha   90.00
_cell.angle_beta   90.00
_cell.angle_gamma   90.00
#
_symmetry.space_group_name_H-M   'P 1'
#
loop_
_entity.id
_entity.type
_entity.pdbx_description
1 polymer ?
#
loop_
_entity_poly.entity_id
_entity_poly.type
_entity_poly.pdbx_seq_one_letter_code
_entity_poly.pdbx_strand_id
1 'polypeptide(L)'
;MKKFYLIALTIQFCFLQMHSEAQVQKEIKNGYIHPADGVFRVFIVFAELDYSTSGCSYSLGEVDESWPIVGGVTQIPTYADNLFDQYYTTGITPTNLISKFYYEASFGKYVILGDYYEDVITIPCSSYSGLDGVAEVIEALSNSISSGSVYSANGLPLSDFDNYDLLGGESNLRGVSKSNTSDDKIDLLVIAWRNNNVGSIKKCNSGFGVSYSDYSYTVDDKIEGVNTRTSFNVCGDEEGFFYIFQAEIMHGLFGPNNWHSAGGADKRTFLITPASAGITSQSPGTSASPSGWDRWMLEWEHPAKDQIDDVFISTGEGVLETDGDISIENLPNGGTFVLRDNYLTGDAVRIKLPHIDWQISGDIKNQFLWLENHQRLSEFDQEKYIDDCKTQGTGLYVSLQAGKDNNLLDDDASVYPATTSPSMPNSLGSWMMPISAEGNFDFVISTETPPYGLCEWDNGSLVIDMDNNIPNQFTGFSDLFKVVNGGDGVIGVNPSESDDLVIGRFKRFGSSVEHELYDFGDDLDAFTLSGNNRLSIATNPSPVSVYTYISNLYDPLYPALKNSWENDTIWLNGLNIEISAETTNTTIGGKDITVDISWDNYSVDNDVRWCGNIVLQNDVNDPLSRQSQIILEEGKVIKLERGKSPTQHIAEEMIDDEWIFTKPTTLTLKTGTKTTLKKNSCLLVNENSTLLIKSGAEIIIEEGAQLHAENGGQIIIEAGAIVKLSQINAKILVENGGELIIKPGINDLELTAQTKIEIENGGFMILEGNDIYLNSTSATITLKAGGTIQTANYVDFTFTGTGYLAYYEDGIFDLGTDSRFYLKGSGTTDMKCWLQTDADLYISTRDVWLEDCKIVYNNNSLMRNAYANFYAENVLFNTGGSTAINGISAYDTESFYITQGTFDGFATPVKLENISVCPEDVNVEIRQTTIKNYTQNGIQAEDVHRMYLYANSIEGNANATTGLWLENVIECRVEAGNIKNHTYQPGVFLYNTRYFILDGATIKSNYRGIESYRSNIYLRNQATIKLNTTEGIFALSAISDLVDPDILCKIVVGDIGCGWIIQNETGILGEDILLDIDAITHAINEGDTAQPNRFDGNTRAIEVCYEYFNNTYISDTLMARGNYWTGGGAPIG
;
A
#
# COMPACT_ATOMS: atom_id res chain seq x y z
N MET A 1 73.82 -12.79 10.53
CA MET A 1 73.45 -11.37 10.65
C MET A 1 73.42 -10.63 9.31
N LYS A 2 74.50 -10.52 8.52
CA LYS A 2 74.47 -9.78 7.23
C LYS A 2 73.45 -10.29 6.18
N LYS A 3 73.18 -11.60 6.10
CA LYS A 3 72.14 -12.16 5.21
C LYS A 3 70.71 -11.88 5.68
N PHE A 4 70.50 -11.66 6.98
CA PHE A 4 69.17 -11.33 7.53
C PHE A 4 68.85 -9.85 7.31
N TYR A 5 69.85 -8.98 7.40
CA TYR A 5 69.72 -7.56 7.05
C TYR A 5 69.44 -7.33 5.56
N LEU A 6 70.05 -8.12 4.68
CA LEU A 6 69.80 -7.99 3.24
C LEU A 6 68.39 -8.43 2.87
N ILE A 7 67.88 -9.53 3.45
CA ILE A 7 66.51 -10.00 3.22
C ILE A 7 65.48 -9.02 3.81
N ALA A 8 65.73 -8.46 5.00
CA ALA A 8 64.86 -7.44 5.58
C ALA A 8 64.84 -6.15 4.74
N LEU A 9 65.99 -5.69 4.22
CA LEU A 9 66.02 -4.53 3.31
C LEU A 9 65.33 -4.81 1.98
N THR A 10 65.48 -6.01 1.41
CA THR A 10 64.83 -6.36 0.12
C THR A 10 63.33 -6.55 0.29
N ILE A 11 62.85 -7.10 1.41
CA ILE A 11 61.41 -7.16 1.71
C ILE A 11 60.88 -5.75 1.95
N GLN A 12 61.60 -4.88 2.64
CA GLN A 12 61.18 -3.49 2.85
C GLN A 12 61.21 -2.66 1.54
N PHE A 13 62.16 -2.91 0.63
CA PHE A 13 62.18 -2.29 -0.71
C PHE A 13 61.11 -2.86 -1.64
N CYS A 14 60.77 -4.15 -1.55
CA CYS A 14 59.65 -4.73 -2.29
C CYS A 14 58.29 -4.26 -1.73
N PHE A 15 58.14 -4.06 -0.41
CA PHE A 15 56.95 -3.44 0.16
C PHE A 15 56.83 -1.94 -0.16
N LEU A 16 57.96 -1.23 -0.31
CA LEU A 16 57.98 0.18 -0.77
C LEU A 16 57.77 0.34 -2.28
N GLN A 17 58.16 -0.63 -3.12
CA GLN A 17 57.88 -0.62 -4.56
C GLN A 17 56.51 -1.21 -4.94
N MET A 18 55.84 -1.95 -4.05
CA MET A 18 54.48 -2.46 -4.28
C MET A 18 53.38 -1.52 -3.72
N HIS A 19 53.73 -0.30 -3.29
CA HIS A 19 52.80 0.71 -2.76
C HIS A 19 53.09 2.13 -3.28
N SER A 20 53.39 2.27 -4.58
CA SER A 20 53.49 3.61 -5.20
C SER A 20 52.95 3.70 -6.62
N GLU A 21 51.97 2.88 -6.99
CA GLU A 21 50.92 3.36 -7.88
C GLU A 21 49.85 3.91 -6.95
N ALA A 22 50.06 5.12 -6.43
CA ALA A 22 48.93 5.90 -5.96
C ALA A 22 48.09 6.12 -7.22
N GLN A 23 46.95 5.43 -7.34
CA GLN A 23 45.96 5.83 -8.31
C GLN A 23 45.65 7.30 -8.02
N VAL A 24 45.90 8.16 -9.00
CA VAL A 24 45.58 9.58 -8.87
C VAL A 24 44.08 9.66 -8.68
N GLN A 25 43.67 10.19 -7.53
CA GLN A 25 42.26 10.38 -7.20
C GLN A 25 41.63 11.31 -8.24
N LYS A 26 40.56 10.85 -8.88
CA LYS A 26 39.82 11.62 -9.89
C LYS A 26 38.64 12.30 -9.20
N GLU A 27 38.34 13.53 -9.60
CA GLU A 27 37.29 14.35 -8.98
C GLU A 27 36.61 15.22 -10.05
N ILE A 28 35.28 15.37 -9.97
CA ILE A 28 34.49 16.14 -10.96
C ILE A 28 34.89 17.61 -10.98
N LYS A 29 35.24 18.17 -9.84
CA LYS A 29 35.72 19.55 -9.69
C LYS A 29 36.94 19.90 -10.54
N ASN A 30 37.70 18.90 -10.96
CA ASN A 30 38.82 19.13 -11.84
C ASN A 30 38.38 19.22 -13.32
N GLY A 31 37.12 18.92 -13.62
CA GLY A 31 36.53 18.82 -14.96
C GLY A 31 36.90 17.52 -15.69
N TYR A 32 36.12 17.17 -16.71
CA TYR A 32 36.32 15.96 -17.50
C TYR A 32 37.57 16.07 -18.38
N ILE A 33 37.59 16.97 -19.36
CA ILE A 33 38.76 17.24 -20.22
C ILE A 33 39.34 18.61 -19.92
N HIS A 34 38.50 19.60 -19.63
CA HIS A 34 38.90 20.97 -19.33
C HIS A 34 39.05 21.20 -17.83
N PRO A 35 39.82 22.22 -17.40
CA PRO A 35 39.72 22.72 -16.03
C PRO A 35 38.31 23.25 -15.78
N ALA A 36 37.81 23.07 -14.55
CA ALA A 36 36.56 23.70 -14.11
C ALA A 36 36.80 24.92 -13.21
N ASP A 37 38.06 25.36 -13.10
CA ASP A 37 38.52 26.52 -12.36
C ASP A 37 39.61 27.30 -13.13
N GLY A 38 39.90 28.52 -12.68
CA GLY A 38 40.87 29.39 -13.31
C GLY A 38 40.36 30.10 -14.57
N VAL A 39 41.29 30.48 -15.44
CA VAL A 39 41.01 31.25 -16.67
C VAL A 39 41.28 30.36 -17.88
N PHE A 40 40.22 29.97 -18.57
CA PHE A 40 40.28 29.12 -19.76
C PHE A 40 39.99 29.96 -21.00
N ARG A 41 40.80 29.85 -22.06
CA ARG A 41 40.62 30.66 -23.28
C ARG A 41 40.31 29.78 -24.50
N VAL A 42 39.30 30.17 -25.27
CA VAL A 42 38.82 29.43 -26.45
C VAL A 42 39.12 30.20 -27.73
N PHE A 43 39.56 29.50 -28.78
CA PHE A 43 39.77 30.10 -30.11
C PHE A 43 38.63 29.72 -31.05
N ILE A 44 37.96 30.72 -31.62
CA ILE A 44 36.75 30.53 -32.41
C ILE A 44 37.04 30.73 -33.89
N VAL A 45 36.52 29.84 -34.72
CA VAL A 45 36.51 29.97 -36.17
C VAL A 45 35.08 29.94 -36.66
N PHE A 46 34.68 31.02 -37.29
CA PHE A 46 33.44 31.10 -38.05
C PHE A 46 33.69 30.52 -39.46
N ALA A 47 32.91 29.50 -39.84
CA ALA A 47 33.13 28.76 -41.08
C ALA A 47 31.84 28.58 -41.87
N GLU A 48 31.97 28.42 -43.19
CA GLU A 48 30.87 28.07 -44.08
C GLU A 48 31.29 27.03 -45.11
N LEU A 49 30.32 26.26 -45.60
CA LEU A 49 30.51 25.37 -46.74
C LEU A 49 30.10 26.06 -48.04
N ASP A 50 30.98 25.99 -49.03
CA ASP A 50 30.69 26.40 -50.40
C ASP A 50 30.06 25.24 -51.19
N TYR A 51 28.74 25.25 -51.23
CA TYR A 51 27.91 24.32 -52.00
C TYR A 51 27.92 24.60 -53.51
N SER A 52 28.50 25.71 -53.97
CA SER A 52 28.61 26.03 -55.40
C SER A 52 29.75 25.29 -56.11
N THR A 53 30.64 24.66 -55.33
CA THR A 53 31.79 23.90 -55.86
C THR A 53 31.39 22.64 -56.62
N SER A 54 32.05 22.40 -57.77
CA SER A 54 31.79 21.20 -58.59
C SER A 54 32.16 19.93 -57.82
N GLY A 55 31.19 19.02 -57.64
CA GLY A 55 31.39 17.75 -56.93
C GLY A 55 30.80 17.70 -55.52
N CYS A 56 30.18 18.77 -55.01
CA CYS A 56 29.40 18.72 -53.77
C CYS A 56 28.15 17.83 -53.97
N SER A 57 28.03 16.75 -53.18
CA SER A 57 26.90 15.83 -53.21
C SER A 57 25.82 16.13 -52.16
N TYR A 58 26.02 17.17 -51.36
CA TYR A 58 25.18 17.50 -50.21
C TYR A 58 24.26 18.69 -50.52
N SER A 59 23.09 18.72 -49.87
CA SER A 59 22.19 19.87 -49.91
C SER A 59 22.69 20.98 -48.99
N LEU A 60 22.46 22.23 -49.39
CA LEU A 60 22.64 23.39 -48.53
C LEU A 60 21.97 23.15 -47.16
N GLY A 61 22.69 23.41 -46.07
CA GLY A 61 22.12 23.37 -44.73
C GLY A 61 21.17 24.52 -44.45
N GLU A 62 20.58 24.49 -43.26
CA GLU A 62 19.91 25.68 -42.73
C GLU A 62 20.96 26.78 -42.60
N VAL A 63 20.66 27.95 -43.16
CA VAL A 63 21.59 29.06 -43.26
C VAL A 63 21.26 30.07 -42.18
N ASP A 64 22.27 30.46 -41.40
CA ASP A 64 22.13 31.61 -40.53
C ASP A 64 22.15 32.92 -41.37
N GLU A 65 21.01 33.60 -41.38
CA GLU A 65 20.83 34.88 -42.07
C GLU A 65 21.44 36.06 -41.30
N SER A 66 21.81 35.87 -40.02
CA SER A 66 22.45 36.92 -39.22
C SER A 66 23.87 37.24 -39.66
N TRP A 67 24.49 36.38 -40.47
CA TRP A 67 25.84 36.56 -41.01
C TRP A 67 25.78 37.44 -42.28
N PRO A 68 26.39 38.65 -42.27
CA PRO A 68 26.33 39.54 -43.42
C PRO A 68 27.05 38.96 -44.64
N ILE A 69 26.50 39.15 -45.83
CA ILE A 69 27.20 38.86 -47.10
C ILE A 69 27.54 40.18 -47.78
N VAL A 70 28.84 40.48 -47.92
CA VAL A 70 29.34 41.70 -48.56
C VAL A 70 30.15 41.31 -49.80
N GLY A 71 29.70 41.79 -50.98
CA GLY A 71 30.41 41.48 -52.24
C GLY A 71 30.42 40.00 -52.63
N GLY A 72 29.51 39.18 -52.08
CA GLY A 72 29.46 37.74 -52.32
C GLY A 72 30.34 36.92 -51.38
N VAL A 73 30.96 37.54 -50.37
CA VAL A 73 31.77 36.89 -49.33
C VAL A 73 31.04 37.02 -48.00
N THR A 74 30.87 35.92 -47.29
CA THR A 74 30.30 35.90 -45.95
C THR A 74 31.25 36.58 -44.98
N GLN A 75 30.70 37.44 -44.12
CA GLN A 75 31.43 38.17 -43.09
C GLN A 75 31.18 37.52 -41.73
N ILE A 76 32.06 37.84 -40.77
CA ILE A 76 31.88 37.47 -39.36
C ILE A 76 30.51 37.96 -38.86
N PRO A 77 29.82 37.20 -37.99
CA PRO A 77 28.56 37.64 -37.37
C PRO A 77 28.71 38.95 -36.60
N THR A 78 27.70 39.81 -36.65
CA THR A 78 27.75 41.13 -35.99
C THR A 78 27.80 41.05 -34.46
N TYR A 79 27.46 39.89 -33.88
CA TYR A 79 27.50 39.65 -32.45
C TYR A 79 28.82 39.02 -31.97
N ALA A 80 29.76 38.69 -32.85
CA ALA A 80 30.97 37.94 -32.49
C ALA A 80 31.81 38.62 -31.39
N ASP A 81 31.93 39.95 -31.43
CA ASP A 81 32.64 40.75 -30.43
C ASP A 81 31.95 40.78 -29.05
N ASN A 82 30.67 40.43 -28.97
CA ASN A 82 29.89 40.43 -27.71
C ASN A 82 29.95 39.09 -26.98
N LEU A 83 30.46 38.03 -27.61
CA LEU A 83 30.40 36.67 -27.07
C LEU A 83 31.38 36.47 -25.89
N PHE A 84 32.63 36.92 -26.04
CA PHE A 84 33.69 36.67 -25.05
C PHE A 84 34.55 37.90 -24.81
N ASP A 85 34.96 38.10 -23.56
CA ASP A 85 36.01 39.05 -23.22
C ASP A 85 37.38 38.47 -23.64
N GLN A 86 38.24 39.30 -24.25
CA GLN A 86 39.58 38.87 -24.67
C GLN A 86 40.57 38.84 -23.50
N TYR A 87 40.36 39.72 -22.51
CA TYR A 87 41.23 39.91 -21.37
C TYR A 87 40.41 39.88 -20.08
N TYR A 88 40.97 39.24 -19.06
CA TYR A 88 40.40 39.22 -17.72
C TYR A 88 41.24 40.05 -16.75
N THR A 89 40.58 40.86 -15.93
CA THR A 89 41.21 41.49 -14.77
C THR A 89 40.60 40.87 -13.52
N THR A 90 41.43 40.25 -12.69
CA THR A 90 40.98 39.59 -11.45
C THR A 90 40.13 40.53 -10.59
N GLY A 91 38.95 40.06 -10.20
CA GLY A 91 37.99 40.81 -9.38
C GLY A 91 37.13 41.81 -10.14
N ILE A 92 37.27 41.91 -11.47
CA ILE A 92 36.35 42.66 -12.33
C ILE A 92 35.48 41.67 -13.09
N THR A 93 34.16 41.78 -12.96
CA THR A 93 33.20 40.97 -13.71
C THR A 93 33.37 41.21 -15.22
N PRO A 94 33.56 40.16 -16.03
CA PRO A 94 33.55 40.25 -17.49
C PRO A 94 32.22 40.82 -18.01
N THR A 95 32.23 41.43 -19.19
CA THR A 95 31.03 42.13 -19.73
C THR A 95 30.36 41.41 -20.90
N ASN A 96 31.10 40.56 -21.61
CA ASN A 96 30.61 39.85 -22.78
C ASN A 96 29.87 38.57 -22.36
N LEU A 97 28.87 38.16 -23.14
CA LEU A 97 27.79 37.27 -22.74
C LEU A 97 28.26 35.97 -22.08
N ILE A 98 29.11 35.20 -22.76
CA ILE A 98 29.57 33.89 -22.29
C ILE A 98 30.59 34.03 -21.15
N SER A 99 31.51 34.99 -21.26
CA SER A 99 32.50 35.28 -20.22
C SER A 99 31.82 35.68 -18.91
N LYS A 100 30.80 36.54 -18.99
CA LYS A 100 30.00 36.99 -17.86
C LYS A 100 29.19 35.84 -17.27
N PHE A 101 28.53 35.03 -18.09
CA PHE A 101 27.75 33.89 -17.63
C PHE A 101 28.58 32.92 -16.77
N TYR A 102 29.71 32.41 -17.29
CA TYR A 102 30.54 31.46 -16.53
C TYR A 102 31.18 32.09 -15.30
N TYR A 103 31.54 33.38 -15.38
CA TYR A 103 32.03 34.12 -14.22
C TYR A 103 30.96 34.20 -13.12
N GLU A 104 29.73 34.57 -13.44
CA GLU A 104 28.65 34.66 -12.45
C GLU A 104 28.21 33.28 -11.94
N ALA A 105 28.09 32.29 -12.83
CA ALA A 105 27.68 30.94 -12.47
C ALA A 105 28.65 30.28 -11.47
N SER A 106 29.95 30.56 -11.62
CA SER A 106 31.03 30.01 -10.79
C SER A 106 31.53 30.94 -9.68
N PHE A 107 30.89 32.10 -9.49
CA PHE A 107 31.35 33.16 -8.58
C PHE A 107 32.79 33.62 -8.80
N GLY A 108 33.22 33.62 -10.06
CA GLY A 108 34.54 34.04 -10.51
C GLY A 108 35.62 32.97 -10.36
N LYS A 109 35.28 31.74 -9.94
CA LYS A 109 36.22 30.62 -9.92
C LYS A 109 36.60 30.16 -11.31
N TYR A 110 35.67 30.22 -12.26
CA TYR A 110 35.87 29.78 -13.64
C TYR A 110 35.55 30.93 -14.60
N VAL A 111 36.54 31.32 -15.39
CA VAL A 111 36.44 32.43 -16.34
C VAL A 111 36.75 31.89 -17.72
N ILE A 112 35.76 31.94 -18.62
CA ILE A 112 35.98 31.62 -20.03
C ILE A 112 36.24 32.91 -20.79
N LEU A 113 37.41 33.01 -21.40
CA LEU A 113 37.76 34.07 -22.35
C LEU A 113 37.76 33.51 -23.76
N GLY A 114 37.73 34.39 -24.75
CA GLY A 114 37.75 33.95 -26.13
C GLY A 114 38.00 35.09 -27.09
N ASP A 115 38.39 34.70 -28.29
CA ASP A 115 38.44 35.58 -29.45
C ASP A 115 38.35 34.71 -30.70
N TYR A 116 38.10 35.34 -31.83
CA TYR A 116 37.83 34.64 -33.08
C TYR A 116 38.82 34.98 -34.19
N TYR A 117 38.91 34.13 -35.21
CA TYR A 117 39.65 34.42 -36.43
C TYR A 117 38.93 35.48 -37.28
N GLU A 118 39.63 36.52 -37.73
CA GLU A 118 39.01 37.72 -38.32
C GLU A 118 38.20 37.50 -39.61
N ASP A 119 38.43 36.39 -40.31
CA ASP A 119 37.75 36.03 -41.55
C ASP A 119 36.88 34.78 -41.39
N VAL A 120 35.79 34.70 -42.15
CA VAL A 120 35.02 33.46 -42.28
C VAL A 120 35.79 32.49 -43.18
N ILE A 121 36.02 31.27 -42.68
CA ILE A 121 36.67 30.21 -43.45
C ILE A 121 35.63 29.52 -44.35
N THR A 122 35.76 29.72 -45.65
CA THR A 122 34.94 29.03 -46.66
C THR A 122 35.61 27.73 -47.10
N ILE A 123 34.98 26.60 -46.82
CA ILE A 123 35.47 25.26 -47.21
C ILE A 123 34.63 24.74 -48.39
N PRO A 124 35.26 24.29 -49.49
CA PRO A 124 34.54 23.60 -50.55
C PRO A 124 33.77 22.39 -49.98
N CYS A 125 32.45 22.34 -50.18
CA CYS A 125 31.63 21.22 -49.72
C CYS A 125 32.15 19.85 -50.22
N SER A 126 32.76 19.82 -51.41
CA SER A 126 33.37 18.61 -51.99
C SER A 126 34.65 18.15 -51.27
N SER A 127 35.30 19.00 -50.48
CA SER A 127 36.51 18.70 -49.72
C SER A 127 36.24 18.30 -48.26
N TYR A 128 35.01 18.48 -47.79
CA TYR A 128 34.63 18.14 -46.42
C TYR A 128 34.69 16.63 -46.21
N SER A 129 35.62 16.19 -45.35
CA SER A 129 35.97 14.79 -45.11
C SER A 129 36.01 14.48 -43.61
N GLY A 130 34.86 14.42 -42.97
CA GLY A 130 34.83 14.13 -41.53
C GLY A 130 33.44 14.16 -40.91
N LEU A 131 33.42 14.04 -39.57
CA LEU A 131 32.20 14.14 -38.76
C LEU A 131 31.90 15.60 -38.33
N ASP A 132 32.94 16.42 -38.17
CA ASP A 132 32.90 17.76 -37.55
C ASP A 132 33.61 18.86 -38.37
N GLY A 133 34.39 18.52 -39.40
CA GLY A 133 35.02 19.47 -40.33
C GLY A 133 36.26 20.17 -39.78
N VAL A 134 36.82 19.65 -38.70
CA VAL A 134 37.94 20.29 -38.00
C VAL A 134 39.22 20.22 -38.82
N ALA A 135 39.47 19.10 -39.52
CA ALA A 135 40.68 18.93 -40.32
C ALA A 135 40.79 20.00 -41.40
N GLU A 136 39.70 20.27 -42.11
CA GLU A 136 39.61 21.24 -43.19
C GLU A 136 39.76 22.67 -42.68
N VAL A 137 39.19 22.99 -41.51
CA VAL A 137 39.35 24.29 -40.87
C VAL A 137 40.80 24.51 -40.41
N ILE A 138 41.41 23.52 -39.78
CA ILE A 138 42.82 23.59 -39.36
C ILE A 138 43.75 23.70 -40.58
N GLU A 139 43.49 22.96 -41.65
CA GLU A 139 44.26 23.06 -42.90
C GLU A 139 44.09 24.45 -43.53
N ALA A 140 42.89 25.01 -43.55
CA ALA A 140 42.64 26.36 -44.03
C ALA A 140 43.38 27.42 -43.20
N LEU A 141 43.34 27.32 -41.87
CA LEU A 141 44.12 28.19 -40.97
C LEU A 141 45.62 28.05 -41.22
N SER A 142 46.12 26.82 -41.36
CA SER A 142 47.54 26.54 -41.63
C SER A 142 47.99 27.15 -42.96
N ASN A 143 47.13 27.07 -43.99
CA ASN A 143 47.39 27.70 -45.28
C ASN A 143 47.43 29.24 -45.21
N SER A 144 46.65 29.87 -44.31
CA SER A 144 46.71 31.31 -44.05
C SER A 144 48.04 31.78 -43.43
N ILE A 145 48.82 30.88 -42.81
CA ILE A 145 50.18 31.17 -42.27
C ILE A 145 51.17 31.49 -43.38
N SER A 146 50.95 30.97 -44.59
CA SER A 146 51.77 31.26 -45.77
C SER A 146 51.90 32.76 -46.07
N SER A 147 51.02 33.58 -45.48
CA SER A 147 50.96 35.05 -45.56
C SER A 147 51.42 35.82 -44.30
N GLY A 148 51.74 35.15 -43.18
CA GLY A 148 52.16 35.77 -41.90
C GLY A 148 51.65 34.99 -40.67
N SER A 149 52.10 35.33 -39.45
CA SER A 149 51.56 34.74 -38.21
C SER A 149 50.05 35.00 -38.09
N VAL A 150 49.31 33.99 -37.62
CA VAL A 150 47.86 34.10 -37.40
C VAL A 150 47.59 34.82 -36.08
N TYR A 151 46.73 35.83 -36.11
CA TYR A 151 46.23 36.53 -34.94
C TYR A 151 44.71 36.39 -34.90
N SER A 152 44.15 36.47 -33.70
CA SER A 152 42.71 36.68 -33.55
C SER A 152 42.29 38.09 -34.00
N ALA A 153 40.99 38.33 -34.13
CA ALA A 153 40.42 39.59 -34.59
C ALA A 153 40.83 40.80 -33.73
N ASN A 154 41.09 40.58 -32.42
CA ASN A 154 41.57 41.63 -31.52
C ASN A 154 43.09 41.59 -31.28
N GLY A 155 43.84 40.88 -32.13
CA GLY A 155 45.30 40.92 -32.18
C GLY A 155 46.02 40.05 -31.16
N LEU A 156 45.35 39.03 -30.60
CA LEU A 156 46.01 38.03 -29.74
C LEU A 156 46.78 37.02 -30.60
N PRO A 157 48.03 36.70 -30.29
CA PRO A 157 48.74 35.58 -30.92
C PRO A 157 48.10 34.24 -30.53
N LEU A 158 48.20 33.22 -31.39
CA LEU A 158 47.63 31.90 -31.08
C LEU A 158 48.19 31.26 -29.79
N SER A 159 49.39 31.64 -29.36
CA SER A 159 49.96 31.22 -28.07
C SER A 159 49.18 31.68 -26.85
N ASP A 160 48.30 32.67 -26.98
CA ASP A 160 47.44 33.11 -25.87
C ASP A 160 46.27 32.13 -25.64
N PHE A 161 46.00 31.22 -26.57
CA PHE A 161 44.97 30.17 -26.48
C PHE A 161 45.55 28.80 -26.08
N ASP A 162 46.79 28.78 -25.60
CA ASP A 162 47.53 27.61 -25.11
C ASP A 162 47.99 27.90 -23.68
N ASN A 163 47.10 27.68 -22.73
CA ASN A 163 47.35 27.94 -21.31
C ASN A 163 47.47 26.63 -20.51
N TYR A 164 46.95 25.51 -21.01
CA TYR A 164 46.87 24.28 -20.25
C TYR A 164 47.45 23.07 -20.98
N ASP A 165 48.18 22.25 -20.23
CA ASP A 165 48.55 20.91 -20.65
C ASP A 165 47.37 19.98 -20.33
N LEU A 166 46.49 19.80 -21.32
CA LEU A 166 45.27 19.00 -21.20
C LEU A 166 45.53 17.49 -21.34
N LEU A 167 46.75 17.08 -21.70
CA LEU A 167 47.13 15.68 -21.97
C LEU A 167 48.25 15.16 -21.06
N GLY A 168 49.06 15.99 -20.42
CA GLY A 168 50.05 15.63 -19.38
C GLY A 168 51.09 14.58 -19.79
N GLY A 169 51.25 14.31 -21.10
CA GLY A 169 52.03 13.19 -21.61
C GLY A 169 51.42 11.78 -21.40
N GLU A 170 50.21 11.65 -20.85
CA GLU A 170 49.49 10.39 -20.61
C GLU A 170 48.08 10.39 -21.25
N SER A 171 47.58 9.23 -21.68
CA SER A 171 46.36 9.13 -22.49
C SER A 171 45.03 9.28 -21.73
N ASN A 172 44.99 9.65 -20.43
CA ASN A 172 43.73 9.74 -19.69
C ASN A 172 43.74 10.63 -18.41
N LEU A 173 43.70 11.96 -18.57
CA LEU A 173 43.63 12.94 -17.46
C LEU A 173 42.19 13.27 -16.96
N ARG A 174 41.20 12.41 -17.24
CA ARG A 174 39.82 12.67 -16.86
C ARG A 174 39.65 12.84 -15.35
N GLY A 175 39.02 13.93 -14.91
CA GLY A 175 38.84 14.24 -13.48
C GLY A 175 40.13 14.53 -12.71
N VAL A 176 41.28 14.66 -13.39
CA VAL A 176 42.56 15.02 -12.76
C VAL A 176 42.81 16.51 -12.94
N SER A 177 43.36 17.22 -11.95
CA SER A 177 43.70 18.64 -12.08
C SER A 177 44.63 18.92 -13.28
N LYS A 178 44.38 20.03 -14.01
CA LYS A 178 45.05 20.37 -15.27
C LYS A 178 46.19 21.34 -14.99
N SER A 179 47.37 21.06 -15.53
CA SER A 179 48.51 21.96 -15.36
C SER A 179 48.30 23.21 -16.21
N ASN A 180 48.32 24.39 -15.56
CA ASN A 180 48.30 25.68 -16.24
C ASN A 180 49.71 26.01 -16.80
N THR A 181 50.09 25.23 -17.80
CA THR A 181 51.36 25.31 -18.53
C THR A 181 51.09 25.02 -20.00
N SER A 182 51.63 25.84 -20.90
CA SER A 182 51.53 25.64 -22.35
C SER A 182 52.14 24.31 -22.81
N ASP A 183 51.48 23.65 -23.75
CA ASP A 183 51.92 22.42 -24.43
C ASP A 183 52.11 22.59 -25.95
N ASP A 184 52.24 23.85 -26.38
CA ASP A 184 52.36 24.32 -27.77
C ASP A 184 51.12 23.96 -28.62
N LYS A 185 49.91 23.83 -28.03
CA LYS A 185 48.66 23.56 -28.77
C LYS A 185 47.51 24.43 -28.28
N ILE A 186 46.59 24.76 -29.18
CA ILE A 186 45.36 25.46 -28.79
C ILE A 186 44.56 24.58 -27.82
N ASP A 187 44.24 25.10 -26.64
CA ASP A 187 43.48 24.40 -25.59
C ASP A 187 42.13 23.91 -26.13
N LEU A 188 41.32 24.82 -26.69
CA LEU A 188 40.04 24.52 -27.33
C LEU A 188 39.83 25.32 -28.63
N LEU A 189 39.61 24.59 -29.73
CA LEU A 189 39.11 25.13 -30.99
C LEU A 189 37.58 24.99 -31.07
N VAL A 190 36.89 26.10 -31.28
CA VAL A 190 35.44 26.17 -31.48
C VAL A 190 35.16 26.48 -32.95
N ILE A 191 34.41 25.63 -33.64
CA ILE A 191 34.03 25.86 -35.04
C ILE A 191 32.53 26.09 -35.13
N ALA A 192 32.15 27.33 -35.40
CA ALA A 192 30.77 27.75 -35.61
C ALA A 192 30.47 27.77 -37.12
N TRP A 193 29.58 26.90 -37.56
CA TRP A 193 29.17 26.78 -38.95
C TRP A 193 27.94 27.63 -39.24
N ARG A 194 28.00 28.36 -40.37
CA ARG A 194 26.86 29.11 -40.89
C ARG A 194 25.79 28.22 -41.55
N ASN A 195 26.22 27.16 -42.24
CA ASN A 195 25.36 26.42 -43.18
C ASN A 195 25.77 24.95 -43.37
N ASN A 196 26.40 24.32 -42.38
CA ASN A 196 26.88 22.94 -42.52
C ASN A 196 25.69 21.95 -42.48
N ASN A 197 25.69 21.00 -43.42
CA ASN A 197 24.73 19.90 -43.50
C ASN A 197 25.42 18.59 -43.91
N VAL A 198 26.71 18.50 -43.59
CA VAL A 198 27.59 17.40 -43.92
C VAL A 198 28.09 16.78 -42.63
N GLY A 199 28.22 15.45 -42.60
CA GLY A 199 28.65 14.72 -41.41
C GLY A 199 27.56 14.61 -40.34
N SER A 200 27.90 14.87 -39.08
CA SER A 200 27.00 14.76 -37.92
C SER A 200 26.23 16.06 -37.63
N ILE A 201 26.65 17.18 -38.22
CA ILE A 201 26.07 18.52 -38.03
C ILE A 201 25.07 18.76 -39.16
N LYS A 202 23.76 18.67 -38.86
CA LYS A 202 22.71 18.63 -39.90
C LYS A 202 21.58 19.63 -39.72
N LYS A 203 21.40 20.15 -38.52
CA LYS A 203 20.29 21.05 -38.16
C LYS A 203 20.84 22.32 -37.51
N CYS A 204 20.02 23.35 -37.47
CA CYS A 204 20.25 24.51 -36.61
C CYS A 204 20.51 24.11 -35.16
N ASN A 205 21.44 24.81 -34.50
CA ASN A 205 21.80 24.63 -33.10
C ASN A 205 22.02 23.15 -32.73
N SER A 206 22.71 22.43 -33.62
CA SER A 206 23.14 21.04 -33.42
C SER A 206 24.64 20.94 -33.66
N GLY A 207 25.30 20.08 -32.88
CA GLY A 207 26.75 20.06 -32.82
C GLY A 207 27.37 18.77 -32.35
N PHE A 208 28.68 18.85 -32.20
CA PHE A 208 29.54 17.84 -31.62
C PHE A 208 30.28 18.45 -30.44
N GLY A 209 30.00 17.92 -29.26
CA GLY A 209 30.57 18.40 -28.00
C GLY A 209 32.08 18.28 -27.91
N VAL A 210 32.63 18.93 -26.87
CA VAL A 210 34.06 18.94 -26.59
C VAL A 210 34.63 17.51 -26.59
N SER A 211 35.67 17.31 -27.39
CA SER A 211 36.39 16.05 -27.52
C SER A 211 37.87 16.28 -27.75
N TYR A 212 38.68 15.24 -27.51
CA TYR A 212 40.11 15.27 -27.83
C TYR A 212 40.34 15.39 -29.34
N SER A 213 41.41 16.10 -29.70
CA SER A 213 41.82 16.28 -31.09
C SER A 213 43.18 15.62 -31.35
N ASP A 214 43.22 14.76 -32.37
CA ASP A 214 44.45 14.08 -32.83
C ASP A 214 45.20 14.87 -33.93
N TYR A 215 44.77 16.10 -34.24
CA TYR A 215 45.33 16.91 -35.32
C TYR A 215 46.57 17.69 -34.85
N SER A 216 47.71 17.41 -35.51
CA SER A 216 49.04 17.99 -35.20
C SER A 216 49.57 18.91 -36.31
N TYR A 217 48.69 19.51 -37.11
CA TYR A 217 49.11 20.49 -38.10
C TYR A 217 49.61 21.75 -37.41
N THR A 218 50.79 22.23 -37.81
CA THR A 218 51.33 23.52 -37.35
C THR A 218 50.39 24.65 -37.82
N VAL A 219 49.78 25.34 -36.87
CA VAL A 219 48.83 26.46 -37.12
C VAL A 219 49.46 27.83 -36.83
N ASP A 220 50.67 27.87 -36.26
CA ASP A 220 51.60 29.01 -36.20
C ASP A 220 53.01 28.50 -35.85
N ASP A 221 54.07 29.32 -35.97
CA ASP A 221 55.47 28.97 -35.67
C ASP A 221 55.72 28.40 -34.26
N LYS A 222 54.74 28.54 -33.36
CA LYS A 222 54.77 28.07 -31.97
C LYS A 222 53.61 27.15 -31.57
N ILE A 223 52.68 26.86 -32.49
CA ILE A 223 51.48 26.08 -32.18
C ILE A 223 51.40 24.87 -33.11
N GLU A 224 51.57 23.69 -32.53
CA GLU A 224 51.62 22.36 -33.18
C GLU A 224 50.28 21.62 -33.04
N GLY A 225 49.19 22.32 -33.33
CA GLY A 225 47.85 21.76 -33.44
C GLY A 225 46.90 22.23 -32.33
N VAL A 226 45.97 21.34 -31.98
CA VAL A 226 44.84 21.64 -31.10
C VAL A 226 44.66 20.47 -30.13
N ASN A 227 44.46 20.76 -28.83
CA ASN A 227 44.21 19.76 -27.80
C ASN A 227 42.78 19.23 -27.84
N THR A 228 41.80 20.14 -27.86
CA THR A 228 40.38 19.78 -27.86
C THR A 228 39.59 20.60 -28.85
N ARG A 229 38.43 20.07 -29.25
CA ARG A 229 37.60 20.71 -30.27
C ARG A 229 36.11 20.52 -30.00
N THR A 230 35.33 21.51 -30.43
CA THR A 230 33.88 21.44 -30.56
C THR A 230 33.46 22.07 -31.88
N SER A 231 32.37 21.57 -32.47
CA SER A 231 31.88 22.09 -33.73
C SER A 231 30.36 21.99 -33.84
N PHE A 232 29.71 23.10 -34.23
CA PHE A 232 28.25 23.17 -34.26
C PHE A 232 27.76 24.16 -35.31
N ASN A 233 26.53 23.94 -35.77
CA ASN A 233 25.78 24.95 -36.50
C ASN A 233 25.25 25.99 -35.52
N VAL A 234 25.36 27.25 -35.90
CA VAL A 234 24.71 28.35 -35.19
C VAL A 234 23.56 28.83 -36.05
N CYS A 235 22.39 28.99 -35.47
CA CYS A 235 21.26 29.64 -36.10
C CYS A 235 20.64 30.65 -35.15
N GLY A 236 20.34 31.83 -35.69
CA GLY A 236 19.78 32.95 -34.93
C GLY A 236 20.84 34.02 -34.67
N ASP A 237 20.73 34.68 -33.52
CA ASP A 237 21.61 35.76 -33.10
C ASP A 237 22.59 35.29 -32.01
N GLU A 238 23.08 36.24 -31.21
CA GLU A 238 23.98 36.02 -30.09
C GLU A 238 23.47 34.97 -29.09
N GLU A 239 22.16 34.92 -28.87
CA GLU A 239 21.51 33.99 -27.94
C GLU A 239 21.55 32.55 -28.47
N GLY A 240 21.37 32.37 -29.78
CA GLY A 240 21.48 31.08 -30.45
C GLY A 240 22.88 30.47 -30.29
N PHE A 241 23.93 31.29 -30.43
CA PHE A 241 25.31 30.88 -30.17
C PHE A 241 25.52 30.51 -28.69
N PHE A 242 25.00 31.34 -27.77
CA PHE A 242 25.15 31.12 -26.33
C PHE A 242 24.64 29.75 -25.89
N TYR A 243 23.41 29.38 -26.25
CA TYR A 243 22.82 28.11 -25.81
C TYR A 243 23.55 26.89 -26.36
N ILE A 244 23.91 26.90 -27.65
CA ILE A 244 24.63 25.76 -28.22
C ILE A 244 26.06 25.69 -27.65
N PHE A 245 26.75 26.82 -27.50
CA PHE A 245 28.07 26.85 -26.87
C PHE A 245 28.01 26.31 -25.45
N GLN A 246 27.04 26.75 -24.66
CA GLN A 246 26.80 26.28 -23.29
C GLN A 246 26.60 24.76 -23.26
N ALA A 247 25.75 24.20 -24.13
CA ALA A 247 25.54 22.76 -24.20
C ALA A 247 26.83 22.01 -24.58
N GLU A 248 27.58 22.50 -25.56
CA GLU A 248 28.74 21.77 -26.07
C GLU A 248 29.98 21.88 -25.17
N ILE A 249 30.16 22.98 -24.42
CA ILE A 249 31.29 23.15 -23.50
C ILE A 249 31.13 22.32 -22.22
N MET A 250 29.89 22.03 -21.79
CA MET A 250 29.62 21.14 -20.65
C MET A 250 30.19 19.72 -20.85
N HIS A 251 30.36 19.26 -22.09
CA HIS A 251 31.09 18.02 -22.37
C HIS A 251 32.53 18.04 -21.86
N GLY A 252 33.17 19.21 -21.86
CA GLY A 252 34.52 19.42 -21.33
C GLY A 252 34.57 19.35 -19.80
N LEU A 253 33.47 19.65 -19.10
CA LEU A 253 33.40 19.68 -17.63
C LEU A 253 32.81 18.40 -17.03
N PHE A 254 31.69 17.92 -17.57
CA PHE A 254 30.92 16.83 -16.97
C PHE A 254 30.95 15.50 -17.75
N GLY A 255 31.50 15.45 -18.97
CA GLY A 255 31.78 14.18 -19.65
C GLY A 255 31.09 13.93 -20.99
N PRO A 256 30.88 12.67 -21.39
CA PRO A 256 30.06 12.33 -22.57
C PRO A 256 28.56 12.48 -22.25
N ASN A 257 27.66 12.21 -23.21
CA ASN A 257 26.19 12.42 -23.13
C ASN A 257 25.44 11.89 -21.88
N ASN A 258 26.09 11.18 -20.97
CA ASN A 258 25.50 10.82 -19.68
C ASN A 258 25.36 12.03 -18.72
N TRP A 259 26.08 13.15 -18.96
CA TRP A 259 26.03 14.33 -18.09
C TRP A 259 24.84 15.25 -18.29
N HIS A 260 23.97 15.03 -19.29
CA HIS A 260 22.77 15.85 -19.50
C HIS A 260 21.80 15.70 -18.30
N SER A 261 22.19 16.06 -17.08
CA SER A 261 21.81 15.39 -15.83
C SER A 261 20.45 15.72 -15.28
N ALA A 262 19.87 16.80 -15.78
CA ALA A 262 18.49 17.19 -15.55
C ALA A 262 17.54 16.70 -16.66
N GLY A 263 18.05 16.04 -17.71
CA GLY A 263 17.31 15.64 -18.91
C GLY A 263 18.07 14.72 -19.88
N GLY A 264 18.71 13.67 -19.34
CA GLY A 264 19.72 12.78 -19.93
C GLY A 264 19.48 12.37 -21.38
N ALA A 265 20.52 12.48 -22.21
CA ALA A 265 20.47 12.03 -23.61
C ALA A 265 20.77 10.52 -23.78
N ASP A 266 21.02 9.77 -22.71
CA ASP A 266 21.27 8.32 -22.72
C ASP A 266 20.51 7.64 -21.54
N LYS A 267 20.88 6.42 -21.13
CA LYS A 267 20.25 5.66 -20.02
C LYS A 267 19.89 6.55 -18.83
N ARG A 268 18.63 6.51 -18.40
CA ARG A 268 18.06 7.42 -17.39
C ARG A 268 17.83 6.72 -16.06
N THR A 269 17.73 7.51 -14.97
CA THR A 269 17.44 7.02 -13.59
C THR A 269 15.94 6.98 -13.27
N PHE A 270 15.10 7.68 -14.02
CA PHE A 270 13.65 7.72 -13.78
C PHE A 270 12.89 7.09 -14.95
N LEU A 271 11.70 6.55 -14.65
CA LEU A 271 10.80 5.91 -15.62
C LEU A 271 10.45 6.86 -16.77
N ILE A 272 10.18 8.11 -16.40
CA ILE A 272 9.80 9.20 -17.26
C ILE A 272 10.87 10.29 -17.17
N THR A 273 11.05 11.03 -18.25
CA THR A 273 12.05 12.12 -18.29
C THR A 273 11.47 13.35 -17.60
N PRO A 274 12.05 13.78 -16.46
CA PRO A 274 11.69 15.04 -15.84
C PRO A 274 12.29 16.23 -16.60
N ALA A 275 11.62 17.38 -16.51
CA ALA A 275 12.14 18.68 -16.89
C ALA A 275 12.73 19.36 -15.65
N SER A 276 14.01 19.14 -15.37
CA SER A 276 14.70 19.75 -14.23
C SER A 276 15.40 21.07 -14.61
N ALA A 277 15.72 21.90 -13.62
CA ALA A 277 16.55 23.10 -13.76
C ALA A 277 18.04 22.77 -13.53
N GLY A 278 18.94 23.52 -14.19
CA GLY A 278 20.39 23.32 -14.08
C GLY A 278 21.12 23.65 -15.38
N ILE A 279 22.40 24.02 -15.30
CA ILE A 279 23.25 24.25 -16.49
C ILE A 279 23.43 22.96 -17.30
N THR A 280 23.26 21.83 -16.63
CA THR A 280 23.33 20.49 -17.21
C THR A 280 22.01 20.01 -17.84
N SER A 281 20.97 20.85 -17.82
CA SER A 281 19.65 20.56 -18.41
C SER A 281 19.63 20.96 -19.89
N GLN A 282 19.61 19.97 -20.81
CA GLN A 282 19.56 20.22 -22.26
C GLN A 282 18.13 20.55 -22.75
N SER A 283 17.69 20.02 -23.90
CA SER A 283 16.41 20.39 -24.52
C SER A 283 15.15 20.20 -23.67
N PRO A 284 15.06 19.29 -22.67
CA PRO A 284 13.88 19.19 -21.82
C PRO A 284 13.97 20.00 -20.51
N GLY A 285 15.04 20.74 -20.25
CA GLY A 285 15.21 21.47 -18.98
C GLY A 285 14.32 22.70 -18.84
N THR A 286 13.91 23.03 -17.61
CA THR A 286 13.08 24.22 -17.31
C THR A 286 13.89 25.51 -17.28
N SER A 287 15.18 25.42 -16.96
CA SER A 287 16.13 26.54 -16.91
C SER A 287 17.54 26.09 -17.29
N ALA A 288 18.33 27.01 -17.85
CA ALA A 288 19.77 26.82 -18.13
C ALA A 288 20.68 27.46 -17.08
N SER A 289 20.12 27.92 -15.96
CA SER A 289 20.84 28.49 -14.82
C SER A 289 21.54 27.40 -14.00
N PRO A 290 22.69 27.67 -13.37
CA PRO A 290 23.34 26.71 -12.49
C PRO A 290 22.47 26.42 -11.27
N SER A 291 22.22 25.13 -11.02
CA SER A 291 21.60 24.64 -9.79
C SER A 291 22.63 24.54 -8.66
N GLY A 292 22.15 24.37 -7.42
CA GLY A 292 22.99 24.03 -6.27
C GLY A 292 23.79 22.75 -6.51
N TRP A 293 23.18 21.74 -7.14
CA TRP A 293 23.86 20.52 -7.51
C TRP A 293 25.01 20.75 -8.52
N ASP A 294 24.80 21.58 -9.55
CA ASP A 294 25.83 21.88 -10.55
C ASP A 294 27.07 22.52 -9.88
N ARG A 295 26.82 23.46 -8.96
CA ARG A 295 27.88 24.16 -8.22
C ARG A 295 28.59 23.26 -7.23
N TRP A 296 27.85 22.42 -6.53
CA TRP A 296 28.40 21.43 -5.61
C TRP A 296 29.38 20.49 -6.31
N MET A 297 28.99 19.94 -7.47
CA MET A 297 29.82 19.01 -8.23
C MET A 297 31.12 19.63 -8.75
N LEU A 298 31.09 20.91 -9.13
CA LEU A 298 32.27 21.62 -9.65
C LEU A 298 33.05 22.39 -8.57
N GLU A 299 32.63 22.32 -7.30
CA GLU A 299 33.13 23.16 -6.20
C GLU A 299 33.10 24.67 -6.53
N TRP A 300 32.06 25.13 -7.23
CA TRP A 300 31.82 26.54 -7.55
C TRP A 300 31.28 27.32 -6.35
N GLU A 301 32.12 27.45 -5.32
CA GLU A 301 31.78 28.12 -4.06
C GLU A 301 31.85 29.65 -4.18
N HIS A 302 30.93 30.33 -3.50
CA HIS A 302 30.93 31.79 -3.44
C HIS A 302 32.08 32.27 -2.53
N PRO A 303 32.89 33.27 -2.91
CA PRO A 303 34.11 33.67 -2.18
C PRO A 303 33.88 34.27 -0.78
N ALA A 304 32.62 34.54 -0.43
CA ALA A 304 32.22 34.98 0.90
C ALA A 304 31.80 33.83 1.83
N LYS A 305 31.92 32.58 1.37
CA LYS A 305 31.60 31.36 2.12
C LYS A 305 32.86 30.61 2.53
N ASP A 306 32.82 29.90 3.65
CA ASP A 306 33.93 29.08 4.15
C ASP A 306 33.92 27.65 3.58
N GLN A 307 32.78 27.15 3.06
CA GLN A 307 32.56 25.86 2.36
C GLN A 307 31.60 25.99 1.15
N ILE A 308 31.54 24.94 0.31
CA ILE A 308 30.79 24.90 -0.96
C ILE A 308 29.26 24.96 -0.78
N ASP A 309 28.73 24.25 0.23
CA ASP A 309 27.29 24.17 0.51
C ASP A 309 26.88 25.00 1.72
N ASP A 310 27.66 26.01 2.07
CA ASP A 310 27.42 26.75 3.29
C ASP A 310 26.07 27.51 3.23
N VAL A 311 25.18 27.23 4.18
CA VAL A 311 23.88 27.90 4.37
C VAL A 311 23.87 28.67 5.68
N PHE A 312 23.16 29.78 5.70
CA PHE A 312 22.93 30.57 6.90
C PHE A 312 21.87 29.89 7.80
N ILE A 313 22.28 29.28 8.91
CA ILE A 313 21.37 28.90 10.01
C ILE A 313 21.05 30.12 10.85
N SER A 314 19.75 30.35 11.08
CA SER A 314 19.30 31.25 12.13
C SER A 314 19.42 30.54 13.48
N THR A 315 20.45 30.87 14.25
CA THR A 315 20.56 30.43 15.64
C THR A 315 19.86 31.45 16.54
N GLY A 316 19.36 31.01 17.71
CA GLY A 316 18.86 31.93 18.74
C GLY A 316 19.87 32.98 19.23
N GLU A 317 21.13 32.94 18.76
CA GLU A 317 22.22 33.88 19.04
C GLU A 317 22.64 34.73 17.81
N GLY A 318 22.04 34.53 16.62
CA GLY A 318 22.38 35.22 15.37
C GLY A 318 22.42 34.27 14.16
N VAL A 319 22.79 34.77 12.98
CA VAL A 319 22.91 33.95 11.76
C VAL A 319 24.35 33.44 11.64
N LEU A 320 24.54 32.12 11.52
CA LEU A 320 25.84 31.46 11.33
C LEU A 320 25.83 30.64 10.05
N GLU A 321 26.97 30.61 9.37
CA GLU A 321 27.20 29.78 8.19
C GLU A 321 27.52 28.33 8.62
N THR A 322 26.94 27.33 7.94
CA THR A 322 27.13 25.90 8.22
C THR A 322 27.08 25.07 6.94
N ASP A 323 27.70 23.89 6.97
CA ASP A 323 27.53 22.85 5.95
C ASP A 323 26.04 22.55 5.68
N GLY A 324 25.65 22.62 4.41
CA GLY A 324 24.27 22.48 3.92
C GLY A 324 23.78 21.05 3.74
N ASP A 325 24.62 20.04 3.96
CA ASP A 325 24.22 18.62 3.96
C ASP A 325 23.44 18.25 5.23
N ILE A 326 22.12 18.19 5.11
CA ILE A 326 21.19 17.85 6.19
C ILE A 326 20.81 16.37 6.12
N SER A 327 20.93 15.68 7.24
CA SER A 327 20.42 14.32 7.41
C SER A 327 19.92 14.10 8.82
N ILE A 328 19.12 13.06 9.04
CA ILE A 328 18.67 12.67 10.37
C ILE A 328 19.85 12.28 11.28
N GLU A 329 20.97 11.82 10.70
CA GLU A 329 22.20 11.45 11.40
C GLU A 329 22.96 12.67 11.91
N ASN A 330 23.15 13.66 11.04
CA ASN A 330 23.98 14.84 11.31
C ASN A 330 23.21 15.96 12.03
N LEU A 331 21.91 16.11 11.73
CA LEU A 331 21.04 17.14 12.31
C LEU A 331 19.71 16.55 12.80
N PRO A 332 19.72 15.67 13.83
CA PRO A 332 18.55 14.90 14.24
C PRO A 332 17.36 15.71 14.76
N ASN A 333 17.58 16.96 15.19
CA ASN A 333 16.51 17.86 15.64
C ASN A 333 15.99 18.78 14.53
N GLY A 334 16.52 18.68 13.31
CA GLY A 334 16.23 19.65 12.25
C GLY A 334 16.85 21.02 12.52
N GLY A 335 16.37 22.05 11.82
CA GLY A 335 16.89 23.41 11.94
C GLY A 335 16.10 24.44 11.11
N THR A 336 16.42 25.71 11.33
CA THR A 336 15.86 26.86 10.60
C THR A 336 16.95 27.47 9.72
N PHE A 337 16.70 27.55 8.43
CA PHE A 337 17.66 27.97 7.41
C PHE A 337 17.14 29.19 6.67
N VAL A 338 18.04 30.11 6.33
CA VAL A 338 17.72 31.29 5.52
C VAL A 338 18.41 31.14 4.17
N LEU A 339 17.61 31.02 3.12
CA LEU A 339 18.04 30.91 1.74
C LEU A 339 17.88 32.28 1.06
N ARG A 340 18.99 32.92 0.70
CA ARG A 340 19.00 34.11 -0.16
C ARG A 340 18.90 33.66 -1.63
N ASP A 341 18.89 34.61 -2.56
CA ASP A 341 18.85 34.28 -4.00
C ASP A 341 20.00 33.34 -4.39
N ASN A 342 19.65 32.12 -4.82
CA ASN A 342 20.59 31.07 -5.15
C ASN A 342 21.56 31.54 -6.23
N TYR A 343 21.09 32.21 -7.29
CA TYR A 343 21.99 32.63 -8.37
C TYR A 343 23.07 33.59 -7.87
N LEU A 344 22.71 34.62 -7.09
CA LEU A 344 23.65 35.63 -6.61
C LEU A 344 24.51 35.20 -5.42
N THR A 345 24.03 34.30 -4.56
CA THR A 345 24.74 33.95 -3.31
C THR A 345 25.14 32.49 -3.20
N GLY A 346 24.55 31.60 -3.99
CA GLY A 346 24.80 30.16 -3.97
C GLY A 346 24.27 29.47 -2.74
N ASP A 347 23.22 30.00 -2.11
CA ASP A 347 22.59 29.36 -0.95
C ASP A 347 21.67 28.23 -1.45
N ALA A 348 21.95 27.01 -1.04
CA ALA A 348 21.13 25.84 -1.32
C ALA A 348 21.18 24.87 -0.13
N VAL A 349 20.05 24.25 0.21
CA VAL A 349 20.00 23.22 1.26
C VAL A 349 19.85 21.85 0.60
N ARG A 350 20.70 20.88 0.97
CA ARG A 350 20.61 19.51 0.49
C ARG A 350 20.21 18.57 1.63
N ILE A 351 19.13 17.81 1.47
CA ILE A 351 18.56 16.96 2.51
C ILE A 351 18.61 15.51 2.08
N LYS A 352 19.39 14.65 2.76
CA LYS A 352 19.35 13.19 2.54
C LYS A 352 18.01 12.63 3.02
N LEU A 353 17.29 11.94 2.14
CA LEU A 353 16.05 11.26 2.51
C LEU A 353 16.34 10.04 3.41
N PRO A 354 15.62 9.89 4.55
CA PRO A 354 15.75 8.77 5.48
C PRO A 354 15.50 7.37 4.86
N HIS A 355 15.87 6.32 5.60
CA HIS A 355 15.62 4.90 5.30
C HIS A 355 16.34 4.28 4.09
N ILE A 356 17.04 5.07 3.29
CA ILE A 356 17.88 4.58 2.19
C ILE A 356 19.34 4.81 2.59
N ASP A 357 20.13 3.74 2.58
CA ASP A 357 21.57 3.82 2.81
C ASP A 357 22.30 3.00 1.77
N TRP A 358 22.97 3.71 0.88
CA TRP A 358 23.82 3.10 -0.13
C TRP A 358 25.28 3.09 0.34
N GLN A 359 25.84 1.89 0.55
CA GLN A 359 27.24 1.73 0.93
C GLN A 359 28.04 0.86 -0.04
N ILE A 360 27.41 -0.09 -0.75
CA ILE A 360 28.08 -1.06 -1.63
C ILE A 360 27.31 -1.23 -2.95
N SER A 361 27.99 -1.69 -4.01
CA SER A 361 27.34 -2.14 -5.24
C SER A 361 26.28 -3.21 -4.93
N GLY A 362 25.02 -2.87 -5.17
CA GLY A 362 23.87 -3.73 -4.91
C GLY A 362 22.80 -3.10 -4.03
N ASP A 363 23.14 -2.09 -3.22
CA ASP A 363 22.18 -1.37 -2.37
C ASP A 363 21.42 -0.29 -3.16
N ILE A 364 20.27 0.13 -2.64
CA ILE A 364 19.39 1.14 -3.23
C ILE A 364 20.09 2.52 -3.19
N LYS A 365 20.12 3.24 -4.33
CA LYS A 365 20.73 4.59 -4.43
C LYS A 365 20.12 5.55 -3.42
N ASN A 366 20.95 6.32 -2.71
CA ASN A 366 20.47 7.40 -1.85
C ASN A 366 19.68 8.42 -2.67
N GLN A 367 18.79 9.14 -1.99
CA GLN A 367 18.01 10.21 -2.58
C GLN A 367 18.13 11.46 -1.72
N PHE A 368 18.19 12.63 -2.37
CA PHE A 368 18.35 13.92 -1.71
C PHE A 368 17.33 14.92 -2.24
N LEU A 369 16.90 15.85 -1.39
CA LEU A 369 16.18 17.04 -1.84
C LEU A 369 17.15 18.22 -1.91
N TRP A 370 17.02 19.05 -2.93
CA TRP A 370 17.67 20.35 -3.04
C TRP A 370 16.62 21.44 -2.91
N LEU A 371 16.88 22.42 -2.04
CA LEU A 371 16.03 23.59 -1.84
C LEU A 371 16.80 24.84 -2.29
N GLU A 372 16.26 25.55 -3.27
CA GLU A 372 16.91 26.71 -3.90
C GLU A 372 15.93 27.89 -3.98
N ASN A 373 16.32 29.06 -3.48
CA ASN A 373 15.49 30.25 -3.58
C ASN A 373 15.86 31.03 -4.86
N HIS A 374 14.96 31.10 -5.83
CA HIS A 374 15.15 31.87 -7.06
C HIS A 374 14.34 33.17 -7.00
N GLN A 375 15.02 34.31 -7.07
CA GLN A 375 14.41 35.64 -7.11
C GLN A 375 14.48 36.29 -8.50
N ARG A 376 15.06 35.60 -9.50
CA ARG A 376 15.12 36.04 -10.91
C ARG A 376 15.80 37.40 -11.06
N LEU A 377 16.84 37.64 -10.26
CA LEU A 377 17.55 38.91 -10.20
C LEU A 377 18.66 39.03 -11.25
N SER A 378 19.26 37.90 -11.65
CA SER A 378 20.22 37.86 -12.76
C SER A 378 19.50 37.69 -14.09
N GLU A 379 20.06 38.24 -15.16
CA GLU A 379 19.58 37.98 -16.52
C GLU A 379 19.76 36.53 -16.95
N PHE A 380 20.60 35.78 -16.24
CA PHE A 380 20.84 34.36 -16.48
C PHE A 380 20.07 33.44 -15.51
N ASP A 381 19.37 33.97 -14.50
CA ASP A 381 18.47 33.22 -13.61
C ASP A 381 17.07 33.21 -14.21
N GLN A 382 16.91 32.45 -15.27
CA GLN A 382 15.79 32.52 -16.17
C GLN A 382 15.39 31.11 -16.63
N GLU A 383 14.08 30.87 -16.65
CA GLU A 383 13.48 29.71 -17.31
C GLU A 383 13.69 29.77 -18.82
N LYS A 384 13.65 28.62 -19.50
CA LYS A 384 13.80 28.57 -20.96
C LYS A 384 12.56 29.12 -21.66
N TYR A 385 12.78 29.73 -22.83
CA TYR A 385 11.74 30.24 -23.73
C TYR A 385 10.78 31.27 -23.09
N ILE A 386 11.33 32.26 -22.37
CA ILE A 386 10.52 33.36 -21.85
C ILE A 386 10.06 34.23 -23.02
N ASP A 387 8.78 34.16 -23.33
CA ASP A 387 8.11 35.04 -24.28
C ASP A 387 6.69 35.40 -23.77
N ASP A 388 5.82 35.90 -24.65
CA ASP A 388 4.43 36.25 -24.30
C ASP A 388 3.59 35.04 -23.82
N CYS A 389 4.12 33.82 -23.90
CA CYS A 389 3.46 32.59 -23.53
C CYS A 389 3.76 32.13 -22.10
N LYS A 390 4.57 32.84 -21.30
CA LYS A 390 5.03 32.29 -20.02
C LYS A 390 5.22 33.31 -18.92
N THR A 391 4.90 32.93 -17.69
CA THR A 391 5.19 33.66 -16.45
C THR A 391 6.31 32.97 -15.67
N GLN A 392 7.14 33.77 -15.00
CA GLN A 392 8.20 33.26 -14.12
C GLN A 392 7.88 33.48 -12.66
N GLY A 393 8.09 32.42 -11.88
CA GLY A 393 7.96 32.45 -10.43
C GLY A 393 9.21 32.94 -9.72
N THR A 394 8.99 33.62 -8.59
CA THR A 394 10.01 33.80 -7.55
C THR A 394 9.60 32.99 -6.33
N GLY A 395 10.52 32.26 -5.73
CA GLY A 395 10.21 31.44 -4.57
C GLY A 395 11.21 30.31 -4.35
N LEU A 396 10.81 29.35 -3.55
CA LEU A 396 11.59 28.15 -3.26
C LEU A 396 11.30 27.09 -4.32
N TYR A 397 12.31 26.70 -5.09
CA TYR A 397 12.26 25.58 -6.02
C TYR A 397 12.87 24.35 -5.35
N VAL A 398 12.24 23.19 -5.58
CA VAL A 398 12.64 21.93 -4.97
C VAL A 398 12.92 20.90 -6.05
N SER A 399 14.02 20.16 -5.90
CA SER A 399 14.32 19.03 -6.78
C SER A 399 14.80 17.82 -5.98
N LEU A 400 14.55 16.63 -6.50
CA LEU A 400 15.01 15.37 -5.97
C LEU A 400 16.18 14.85 -6.81
N GLN A 401 17.28 14.54 -6.13
CA GLN A 401 18.44 13.86 -6.66
C GLN A 401 18.36 12.36 -6.32
N ALA A 402 18.65 11.46 -7.27
CA ALA A 402 18.77 10.02 -7.04
C ALA A 402 20.15 9.50 -7.43
N GLY A 403 20.96 9.14 -6.44
CA GLY A 403 22.38 8.81 -6.62
C GLY A 403 23.24 10.04 -6.93
N LYS A 404 24.45 9.82 -7.45
CA LYS A 404 25.50 10.84 -7.68
C LYS A 404 25.92 11.57 -6.40
N ASP A 405 26.03 10.82 -5.32
CA ASP A 405 26.19 11.36 -3.97
C ASP A 405 27.63 11.74 -3.60
N ASN A 406 28.61 11.45 -4.47
CA ASN A 406 30.02 11.67 -4.19
C ASN A 406 30.72 12.34 -5.38
N ASN A 407 31.57 13.32 -5.09
CA ASN A 407 32.42 14.04 -6.04
C ASN A 407 33.85 13.45 -6.14
N LEU A 408 34.20 12.47 -5.28
CA LEU A 408 35.50 11.76 -5.19
C LEU A 408 35.44 10.35 -5.78
N LEU A 409 36.52 9.89 -6.45
CA LEU A 409 36.54 8.62 -7.17
C LEU A 409 37.69 7.67 -6.84
N ASP A 410 37.34 6.39 -6.71
CA ASP A 410 38.25 5.24 -6.84
C ASP A 410 38.35 4.75 -8.32
N ASP A 411 37.41 5.10 -9.21
CA ASP A 411 37.45 4.75 -10.65
C ASP A 411 36.76 5.77 -11.61
N ASP A 412 37.15 5.76 -12.90
CA ASP A 412 36.64 6.68 -13.95
C ASP A 412 35.15 6.45 -14.29
N ALA A 413 34.68 5.20 -14.13
CA ALA A 413 33.39 4.74 -14.63
C ALA A 413 32.22 5.07 -13.68
N SER A 414 32.47 5.32 -12.40
CA SER A 414 31.45 5.68 -11.42
C SER A 414 30.93 7.11 -11.59
N VAL A 415 31.70 7.98 -12.24
CA VAL A 415 31.31 9.38 -12.50
C VAL A 415 31.17 9.70 -13.98
N TYR A 416 32.12 9.25 -14.81
CA TYR A 416 32.10 9.42 -16.27
C TYR A 416 31.88 8.07 -16.96
N PRO A 417 30.70 7.46 -16.77
CA PRO A 417 30.43 6.14 -17.29
C PRO A 417 30.55 6.12 -18.81
N ALA A 418 31.20 5.09 -19.35
CA ALA A 418 31.06 4.79 -20.76
C ALA A 418 29.59 4.47 -21.05
N THR A 419 29.05 4.93 -22.18
CA THR A 419 27.67 4.73 -22.65
C THR A 419 27.18 3.27 -22.60
N THR A 420 28.10 2.30 -22.46
CA THR A 420 27.83 0.86 -22.52
C THR A 420 27.87 0.10 -21.18
N SER A 421 28.32 0.69 -20.06
CA SER A 421 28.54 -0.07 -18.81
C SER A 421 27.59 0.32 -17.66
N PRO A 422 26.43 -0.34 -17.50
CA PRO A 422 25.48 -0.09 -16.41
C PRO A 422 25.85 -0.81 -15.11
N SER A 423 27.11 -1.25 -14.93
CA SER A 423 27.50 -2.08 -13.78
C SER A 423 27.59 -1.32 -12.46
N MET A 424 27.32 -0.01 -12.44
CA MET A 424 27.38 0.81 -11.23
C MET A 424 26.17 1.74 -11.09
N PRO A 425 25.65 1.96 -9.87
CA PRO A 425 24.41 2.72 -9.68
C PRO A 425 24.51 4.21 -10.09
N ASN A 426 25.71 4.80 -10.04
CA ASN A 426 26.00 6.18 -10.44
C ASN A 426 26.36 6.36 -11.93
N SER A 427 26.22 5.32 -12.75
CA SER A 427 26.64 5.33 -14.15
C SER A 427 25.55 5.77 -15.15
N LEU A 428 24.41 6.30 -14.67
CA LEU A 428 23.24 6.67 -15.49
C LEU A 428 23.13 8.18 -15.61
N GLY A 429 22.43 8.69 -16.63
CA GLY A 429 21.98 10.08 -16.78
C GLY A 429 20.62 10.35 -16.12
N SER A 430 20.13 11.60 -16.20
CA SER A 430 18.86 12.06 -15.58
C SER A 430 18.69 11.66 -14.11
N TRP A 431 19.42 12.28 -13.18
CA TRP A 431 19.31 11.98 -11.75
C TRP A 431 18.66 13.10 -10.93
N MET A 432 18.32 14.23 -11.56
CA MET A 432 17.53 15.31 -10.96
C MET A 432 16.08 15.24 -11.47
N MET A 433 15.12 15.38 -10.57
CA MET A 433 13.68 15.41 -10.85
C MET A 433 13.05 16.59 -10.10
N PRO A 434 12.29 17.49 -10.75
CA PRO A 434 11.69 18.61 -10.05
C PRO A 434 10.56 18.13 -9.13
N ILE A 435 10.31 18.90 -8.08
CA ILE A 435 9.14 18.78 -7.22
C ILE A 435 8.41 20.11 -7.36
N SER A 436 7.35 20.13 -8.16
CA SER A 436 6.55 21.34 -8.42
C SER A 436 5.61 21.64 -7.25
N ALA A 437 5.46 22.91 -6.90
CA ALA A 437 4.48 23.34 -5.92
C ALA A 437 3.03 23.08 -6.36
N GLU A 438 2.73 22.82 -7.63
CA GLU A 438 1.38 22.42 -8.07
C GLU A 438 0.94 21.04 -7.54
N GLY A 439 1.90 20.16 -7.27
CA GLY A 439 1.67 18.80 -6.81
C GLY A 439 1.68 17.75 -7.91
N ASN A 440 1.52 16.51 -7.47
CA ASN A 440 1.57 15.31 -8.29
C ASN A 440 0.16 14.74 -8.47
N PHE A 441 -0.15 14.32 -9.70
CA PHE A 441 -1.48 13.84 -10.07
C PHE A 441 -1.42 12.58 -10.93
N ASP A 442 -2.52 11.82 -10.88
CA ASP A 442 -2.93 10.93 -11.96
C ASP A 442 -3.65 11.79 -13.00
N PHE A 443 -2.95 12.15 -14.07
CA PHE A 443 -3.47 13.06 -15.08
C PHE A 443 -4.60 12.44 -15.92
N VAL A 444 -5.67 13.21 -16.12
CA VAL A 444 -6.71 12.96 -17.11
C VAL A 444 -6.38 13.78 -18.35
N ILE A 445 -6.25 13.10 -19.48
CA ILE A 445 -5.85 13.73 -20.73
C ILE A 445 -7.06 13.87 -21.66
N SER A 446 -7.27 15.07 -22.19
CA SER A 446 -8.34 15.36 -23.12
C SER A 446 -8.00 14.95 -24.56
N THR A 447 -8.99 14.44 -25.29
CA THR A 447 -8.88 14.14 -26.73
C THR A 447 -9.10 15.35 -27.64
N GLU A 448 -9.34 16.54 -27.08
CA GLU A 448 -9.47 17.76 -27.87
C GLU A 448 -8.15 18.13 -28.51
N THR A 449 -8.19 18.43 -29.81
CA THR A 449 -7.06 19.06 -30.50
C THR A 449 -7.16 20.57 -30.24
N PRO A 450 -6.24 21.17 -29.47
CA PRO A 450 -6.26 22.60 -29.27
C PRO A 450 -6.15 23.33 -30.63
N PRO A 451 -6.84 24.46 -30.82
CA PRO A 451 -6.66 25.27 -32.02
C PRO A 451 -5.25 25.88 -32.04
N TYR A 452 -4.61 25.89 -33.21
CA TYR A 452 -3.27 26.47 -33.42
C TYR A 452 -3.09 27.83 -32.71
N GLY A 453 -2.30 27.85 -31.64
CA GLY A 453 -2.05 29.00 -30.76
C GLY A 453 -0.68 29.65 -30.93
N LEU A 454 -0.47 30.78 -30.26
CA LEU A 454 0.76 31.62 -30.31
C LEU A 454 2.03 30.96 -29.72
N CYS A 455 1.94 29.71 -29.25
CA CYS A 455 2.99 29.03 -28.47
C CYS A 455 3.21 27.57 -28.93
N GLU A 456 2.76 27.22 -30.16
CA GLU A 456 2.55 25.81 -30.55
C GLU A 456 3.66 25.19 -31.42
N TRP A 457 4.51 25.98 -32.08
CA TRP A 457 5.64 25.55 -32.95
C TRP A 457 5.45 24.19 -33.70
N ASP A 458 4.24 23.89 -34.19
CA ASP A 458 3.85 22.65 -34.89
C ASP A 458 4.01 21.32 -34.10
N ASN A 459 3.95 21.33 -32.76
CA ASN A 459 4.10 20.12 -31.95
C ASN A 459 2.75 19.60 -31.41
N GLY A 460 2.36 18.39 -31.79
CA GLY A 460 1.20 17.70 -31.25
C GLY A 460 1.35 17.45 -29.75
N SER A 461 0.68 18.27 -28.93
CA SER A 461 0.77 18.20 -27.46
C SER A 461 -0.62 17.99 -26.88
N LEU A 462 -0.70 17.28 -25.76
CA LEU A 462 -1.99 16.94 -25.15
C LEU A 462 -2.41 17.95 -24.09
N VAL A 463 -3.72 18.09 -23.92
CA VAL A 463 -4.32 18.98 -22.93
C VAL A 463 -4.57 18.20 -21.65
N ILE A 464 -3.93 18.64 -20.56
CA ILE A 464 -4.20 18.14 -19.21
C ILE A 464 -5.54 18.73 -18.72
N ASP A 465 -6.43 17.87 -18.23
CA ASP A 465 -7.72 18.29 -17.67
C ASP A 465 -7.59 18.51 -16.15
N MET A 466 -7.30 19.73 -15.73
CA MET A 466 -7.05 20.06 -14.32
C MET A 466 -8.27 19.88 -13.42
N ASP A 467 -9.49 19.89 -13.99
CA ASP A 467 -10.73 19.73 -13.23
C ASP A 467 -10.98 18.26 -12.83
N ASN A 468 -10.41 17.30 -13.57
CA ASN A 468 -10.67 15.87 -13.40
C ASN A 468 -9.44 15.09 -12.91
N ASN A 469 -8.29 15.74 -12.79
CA ASN A 469 -7.08 15.14 -12.23
C ASN A 469 -7.29 14.68 -10.78
N ILE A 470 -6.69 13.53 -10.45
CA ILE A 470 -6.79 12.95 -9.11
C ILE A 470 -5.43 13.11 -8.42
N PRO A 471 -5.34 13.75 -7.23
CA PRO A 471 -4.08 13.86 -6.50
C PRO A 471 -3.42 12.51 -6.27
N ASN A 472 -2.11 12.42 -6.53
CA ASN A 472 -1.28 11.24 -6.27
C ASN A 472 0.09 11.72 -5.79
N GLN A 473 0.14 12.12 -4.53
CA GLN A 473 1.30 12.81 -3.95
C GLN A 473 2.61 12.00 -3.92
N PHE A 474 2.55 10.66 -4.00
CA PHE A 474 3.74 9.79 -3.93
C PHE A 474 4.24 9.29 -5.29
N THR A 475 3.33 8.99 -6.22
CA THR A 475 3.67 8.35 -7.51
C THR A 475 3.10 9.08 -8.73
N GLY A 476 2.33 10.15 -8.50
CA GLY A 476 1.79 10.98 -9.56
C GLY A 476 2.88 11.79 -10.25
N PHE A 477 2.51 12.44 -11.33
CA PHE A 477 3.39 13.35 -12.08
C PHE A 477 2.93 14.78 -11.90
N SER A 478 3.87 15.72 -12.01
CA SER A 478 3.56 17.09 -12.36
C SER A 478 3.62 17.27 -13.88
N ASP A 479 3.21 18.42 -14.35
CA ASP A 479 3.31 18.86 -15.75
C ASP A 479 4.75 19.04 -16.24
N LEU A 480 5.74 19.12 -15.34
CA LEU A 480 7.17 19.05 -15.64
C LEU A 480 7.66 17.66 -16.09
N PHE A 481 6.76 16.69 -16.28
CA PHE A 481 7.10 15.35 -16.75
C PHE A 481 6.55 15.12 -18.17
N LYS A 482 7.32 14.43 -19.01
CA LYS A 482 6.85 13.99 -20.34
C LYS A 482 6.04 12.70 -20.24
N VAL A 483 4.81 12.60 -20.75
CA VAL A 483 4.07 11.33 -20.71
C VAL A 483 4.41 10.44 -21.90
N VAL A 484 4.42 9.13 -21.67
CA VAL A 484 4.64 8.10 -22.69
C VAL A 484 3.34 7.31 -22.88
N ASN A 485 2.91 7.14 -24.14
CA ASN A 485 1.77 6.28 -24.46
C ASN A 485 2.18 4.81 -24.40
N GLY A 486 1.40 3.99 -23.70
CA GLY A 486 1.61 2.55 -23.59
C GLY A 486 0.62 1.73 -24.41
N GLY A 487 0.25 2.19 -25.62
CA GLY A 487 -0.84 1.62 -26.43
C GLY A 487 -0.74 0.11 -26.73
N ASP A 488 0.44 -0.49 -26.56
CA ASP A 488 0.73 -1.92 -26.72
C ASP A 488 1.00 -2.66 -25.39
N GLY A 489 0.80 -2.01 -24.25
CA GLY A 489 1.07 -2.54 -22.91
C GLY A 489 2.51 -2.37 -22.45
N VAL A 490 3.34 -1.61 -23.18
CA VAL A 490 4.72 -1.29 -22.81
C VAL A 490 4.94 0.21 -22.88
N ILE A 491 5.52 0.79 -21.83
CA ILE A 491 5.99 2.18 -21.83
C ILE A 491 7.40 2.20 -22.42
N GLY A 492 7.48 2.63 -23.69
CA GLY A 492 8.70 2.87 -24.45
C GLY A 492 8.37 3.47 -25.82
N VAL A 493 9.11 4.50 -26.23
CA VAL A 493 8.97 5.16 -27.54
C VAL A 493 9.26 4.13 -28.64
N ASN A 494 8.29 3.84 -29.49
CA ASN A 494 8.57 3.25 -30.79
C ASN A 494 9.09 4.39 -31.70
N PRO A 495 10.38 4.48 -32.06
CA PRO A 495 10.91 5.61 -32.83
C PRO A 495 10.28 5.76 -34.24
N SER A 496 9.47 4.79 -34.68
CA SER A 496 8.72 4.83 -35.94
C SER A 496 7.28 5.38 -35.79
N GLU A 497 6.78 5.53 -34.57
CA GLU A 497 5.45 6.07 -34.23
C GLU A 497 5.65 7.12 -33.14
N SER A 498 5.32 8.38 -33.40
CA SER A 498 5.59 9.52 -32.51
C SER A 498 4.80 9.44 -31.18
N ASP A 499 5.21 8.55 -30.27
CA ASP A 499 4.49 8.20 -29.03
C ASP A 499 4.91 9.05 -27.81
N ASP A 500 5.79 10.04 -28.00
CA ASP A 500 6.03 11.10 -27.01
C ASP A 500 4.82 12.03 -26.97
N LEU A 501 3.87 11.73 -26.09
CA LEU A 501 2.78 12.64 -25.79
C LEU A 501 3.31 13.70 -24.83
N VAL A 502 3.74 14.82 -25.38
CA VAL A 502 4.12 15.98 -24.57
C VAL A 502 2.85 16.49 -23.87
N ILE A 503 2.78 16.28 -22.56
CA ILE A 503 1.80 16.91 -21.68
C ILE A 503 2.43 18.18 -21.09
N GLY A 504 1.62 19.01 -20.44
CA GLY A 504 2.13 20.19 -19.75
C GLY A 504 2.24 21.43 -20.63
N ARG A 505 2.03 21.37 -21.94
CA ARG A 505 1.95 22.60 -22.76
C ARG A 505 0.60 23.30 -22.67
N PHE A 506 -0.44 22.52 -22.38
CA PHE A 506 -1.81 22.98 -22.34
C PHE A 506 -2.51 22.43 -21.11
N LYS A 507 -3.17 23.31 -20.35
CA LYS A 507 -4.02 22.95 -19.21
C LYS A 507 -5.44 23.43 -19.50
N ARG A 508 -6.44 22.59 -19.22
CA ARG A 508 -7.85 22.99 -19.23
C ARG A 508 -8.28 23.35 -17.81
N PHE A 509 -8.90 24.52 -17.69
CA PHE A 509 -9.62 24.96 -16.49
C PHE A 509 -11.08 25.25 -16.87
N GLY A 510 -12.03 24.46 -16.39
CA GLY A 510 -13.43 24.57 -16.79
C GLY A 510 -13.61 24.41 -18.30
N SER A 511 -14.12 25.47 -18.94
CA SER A 511 -14.34 25.52 -20.39
C SER A 511 -13.20 26.18 -21.18
N SER A 512 -12.13 26.63 -20.52
CA SER A 512 -10.99 27.30 -21.16
C SER A 512 -9.77 26.40 -21.19
N VAL A 513 -9.02 26.50 -22.28
CA VAL A 513 -7.68 25.90 -22.43
C VAL A 513 -6.68 27.05 -22.38
N GLU A 514 -5.72 26.94 -21.49
CA GLU A 514 -4.59 27.86 -21.33
C GLU A 514 -3.35 27.28 -22.00
N HIS A 515 -2.52 28.16 -22.58
CA HIS A 515 -1.41 27.81 -23.47
C HIS A 515 -0.12 28.46 -22.97
N GLU A 516 0.54 27.86 -21.97
CA GLU A 516 1.65 28.52 -21.28
C GLU A 516 2.96 27.72 -21.18
N LEU A 517 3.14 26.64 -21.96
CA LEU A 517 4.38 25.86 -21.98
C LEU A 517 4.83 25.39 -20.57
N TYR A 518 3.88 24.95 -19.75
CA TYR A 518 4.14 24.54 -18.37
C TYR A 518 5.17 23.40 -18.25
N ASP A 519 5.38 22.59 -19.29
CA ASP A 519 6.44 21.57 -19.35
C ASP A 519 7.88 22.14 -19.25
N PHE A 520 8.05 23.44 -19.47
CA PHE A 520 9.31 24.17 -19.27
C PHE A 520 9.36 24.95 -17.97
N GLY A 521 8.41 24.76 -17.06
CA GLY A 521 8.28 25.47 -15.79
C GLY A 521 7.21 26.57 -15.84
N ASP A 522 6.83 27.15 -14.72
CA ASP A 522 6.00 28.37 -14.64
C ASP A 522 6.13 29.06 -13.24
N ASP A 523 5.26 30.04 -12.97
CA ASP A 523 5.20 30.69 -11.66
C ASP A 523 4.48 29.89 -10.56
N LEU A 524 3.78 28.81 -10.92
CA LEU A 524 3.09 27.89 -10.00
C LEU A 524 4.01 26.79 -9.47
N ASP A 525 5.17 26.56 -10.10
CA ASP A 525 6.19 25.62 -9.62
C ASP A 525 6.86 26.03 -8.30
N ALA A 526 6.91 27.34 -8.02
CA ALA A 526 7.62 27.87 -6.88
C ALA A 526 6.81 27.78 -5.58
N PHE A 527 7.40 27.20 -4.54
CA PHE A 527 6.83 27.26 -3.18
C PHE A 527 7.00 28.67 -2.61
N THR A 528 5.94 29.22 -2.04
CA THR A 528 5.91 30.58 -1.49
C THR A 528 5.14 30.60 -0.17
N LEU A 529 5.39 31.61 0.67
CA LEU A 529 4.71 31.76 1.96
C LEU A 529 3.18 31.97 1.78
N SER A 530 2.75 32.59 0.69
CA SER A 530 1.33 32.83 0.38
C SER A 530 0.64 31.71 -0.41
N GLY A 531 1.42 30.81 -1.01
CA GLY A 531 0.95 29.67 -1.78
C GLY A 531 1.18 28.35 -1.04
N ASN A 532 1.64 27.34 -1.77
CA ASN A 532 2.09 26.11 -1.14
C ASN A 532 3.43 26.36 -0.44
N ASN A 533 3.42 26.22 0.89
CA ASN A 533 4.52 26.62 1.76
C ASN A 533 5.07 25.44 2.59
N ARG A 534 4.54 24.22 2.41
CA ARG A 534 4.86 23.07 3.25
C ARG A 534 4.95 21.78 2.45
N LEU A 535 5.95 20.95 2.77
CA LEU A 535 6.16 19.60 2.29
C LEU A 535 6.17 18.63 3.48
N SER A 536 5.30 17.62 3.44
CA SER A 536 5.22 16.54 4.44
C SER A 536 4.52 15.31 3.85
N ILE A 537 4.37 14.23 4.64
CA ILE A 537 3.55 13.07 4.21
C ILE A 537 2.06 13.40 4.03
N ALA A 538 1.61 14.57 4.48
CA ALA A 538 0.23 15.04 4.40
C ALA A 538 -0.03 16.00 3.23
N THR A 539 1.00 16.39 2.47
CA THR A 539 0.90 17.40 1.40
C THR A 539 1.04 16.77 0.03
N ASN A 540 0.56 17.49 -0.99
CA ASN A 540 0.82 17.20 -2.39
C ASN A 540 1.61 18.37 -3.01
N PRO A 541 2.88 18.17 -3.41
CA PRO A 541 3.63 16.91 -3.40
C PRO A 541 4.16 16.55 -2.00
N SER A 542 4.70 15.34 -1.86
CA SER A 542 5.27 14.85 -0.60
C SER A 542 6.79 14.59 -0.71
N PRO A 543 7.60 14.93 0.32
CA PRO A 543 9.05 14.75 0.31
C PRO A 543 9.47 13.31 0.66
N VAL A 544 8.96 12.34 -0.10
CA VAL A 544 9.24 10.90 0.08
C VAL A 544 10.19 10.36 -0.99
N SER A 545 10.75 9.17 -0.75
CA SER A 545 11.58 8.50 -1.75
C SER A 545 10.75 8.12 -2.98
N VAL A 546 11.33 8.31 -4.16
CA VAL A 546 10.68 8.01 -5.45
C VAL A 546 11.25 6.76 -6.11
N TYR A 547 10.51 6.27 -7.10
CA TYR A 547 10.91 5.08 -7.83
C TYR A 547 12.03 5.42 -8.81
N THR A 548 12.99 4.50 -8.95
CA THR A 548 14.10 4.65 -9.90
C THR A 548 14.14 3.45 -10.83
N TYR A 549 14.57 3.66 -12.06
CA TYR A 549 14.66 2.67 -13.13
C TYR A 549 15.90 2.89 -13.97
N ILE A 550 16.34 1.85 -14.68
CA ILE A 550 17.30 2.00 -15.78
C ILE A 550 16.53 1.88 -17.08
N SER A 551 16.49 2.94 -17.88
CA SER A 551 16.06 2.82 -19.28
C SER A 551 17.24 2.41 -20.18
N ASN A 552 17.00 1.62 -21.23
CA ASN A 552 18.05 1.21 -22.16
C ASN A 552 18.22 2.22 -23.31
N LEU A 553 19.42 2.83 -23.42
CA LEU A 553 19.94 3.65 -24.53
C LEU A 553 19.11 4.89 -24.91
N TYR A 554 19.66 5.70 -25.84
CA TYR A 554 19.06 6.85 -26.55
C TYR A 554 17.60 6.69 -27.03
N ASP A 555 17.08 5.47 -26.97
CA ASP A 555 15.81 5.02 -27.50
C ASP A 555 15.21 4.02 -26.50
N PRO A 556 14.16 4.39 -25.75
CA PRO A 556 13.61 3.63 -24.60
C PRO A 556 12.96 2.27 -24.95
N LEU A 557 13.30 1.71 -26.11
CA LEU A 557 12.65 0.58 -26.78
C LEU A 557 12.64 -0.75 -26.04
N TYR A 558 13.30 -0.92 -24.89
CA TYR A 558 13.23 -2.19 -24.16
C TYR A 558 13.20 -2.01 -22.65
N PRO A 559 12.12 -2.46 -21.96
CA PRO A 559 12.09 -2.51 -20.50
C PRO A 559 13.33 -3.26 -20.00
N ALA A 560 14.21 -2.56 -19.28
CA ALA A 560 15.30 -3.23 -18.61
C ALA A 560 14.76 -3.95 -17.37
N LEU A 561 15.29 -5.13 -17.07
CA LEU A 561 15.03 -5.76 -15.78
C LEU A 561 15.52 -4.82 -14.67
N LYS A 562 14.68 -4.63 -13.65
CA LYS A 562 15.02 -3.85 -12.47
C LYS A 562 16.33 -4.36 -11.87
N ASN A 563 17.32 -3.48 -11.74
CA ASN A 563 18.57 -3.81 -11.06
C ASN A 563 18.40 -3.72 -9.54
N SER A 564 19.29 -4.36 -8.79
CA SER A 564 19.17 -4.46 -7.33
C SER A 564 19.27 -3.13 -6.59
N TRP A 565 19.88 -2.12 -7.22
CA TRP A 565 20.06 -0.77 -6.67
C TRP A 565 18.96 0.22 -7.07
N GLU A 566 17.91 -0.23 -7.74
CA GLU A 566 16.76 0.61 -8.09
C GLU A 566 15.69 0.57 -6.98
N ASN A 567 15.14 1.73 -6.64
CA ASN A 567 14.10 1.87 -5.63
C ASN A 567 12.70 1.65 -6.24
N ASP A 568 11.86 0.88 -5.56
CA ASP A 568 10.43 0.72 -5.85
C ASP A 568 9.58 0.81 -4.56
N THR A 569 10.13 1.48 -3.55
CA THR A 569 9.51 1.61 -2.23
C THR A 569 9.43 3.08 -1.85
N ILE A 570 8.24 3.51 -1.42
CA ILE A 570 8.02 4.82 -0.79
C ILE A 570 8.21 4.66 0.71
N TRP A 571 9.28 5.26 1.24
CA TRP A 571 9.57 5.26 2.67
C TRP A 571 8.95 6.48 3.35
N LEU A 572 8.01 6.25 4.27
CA LEU A 572 7.44 7.31 5.08
C LEU A 572 8.45 7.75 6.14
N ASN A 573 9.01 8.94 5.96
CA ASN A 573 10.23 9.39 6.63
C ASN A 573 10.05 10.50 7.69
N GLY A 574 8.81 10.97 7.89
CA GLY A 574 8.49 12.00 8.88
C GLY A 574 9.14 13.37 8.63
N LEU A 575 9.69 13.61 7.45
CA LEU A 575 10.30 14.88 7.07
C LEU A 575 9.20 15.95 6.88
N ASN A 576 9.40 17.11 7.48
CA ASN A 576 8.59 18.31 7.27
C ASN A 576 9.50 19.49 6.92
N ILE A 577 9.20 20.13 5.80
CA ILE A 577 9.86 21.36 5.33
C ILE A 577 8.77 22.42 5.23
N GLU A 578 8.92 23.55 5.91
CA GLU A 578 7.91 24.61 5.92
C GLU A 578 8.57 25.98 5.75
N ILE A 579 8.05 26.81 4.84
CA ILE A 579 8.44 28.22 4.71
C ILE A 579 7.75 28.99 5.83
N SER A 580 8.55 29.53 6.75
CA SER A 580 8.06 30.31 7.89
C SER A 580 8.18 31.81 7.71
N ALA A 581 9.01 32.29 6.77
CA ALA A 581 9.09 33.71 6.43
C ALA A 581 9.62 33.97 5.01
N GLU A 582 9.14 35.06 4.42
CA GLU A 582 9.73 35.72 3.25
C GLU A 582 10.10 37.16 3.64
N THR A 583 11.39 37.48 3.67
CA THR A 583 11.88 38.79 4.15
C THR A 583 12.58 39.54 3.04
N THR A 584 12.22 40.80 2.79
CA THR A 584 12.91 41.63 1.79
C THR A 584 14.39 41.80 2.15
N ASN A 585 15.26 41.44 1.21
CA ASN A 585 16.70 41.64 1.32
C ASN A 585 17.12 42.90 0.57
N THR A 586 17.34 43.97 1.33
CA THR A 586 17.72 45.27 0.79
C THR A 586 19.14 45.32 0.19
N THR A 587 19.96 44.29 0.41
CA THR A 587 21.34 44.22 -0.09
C THR A 587 21.39 43.73 -1.54
N ILE A 588 20.62 42.69 -1.86
CA ILE A 588 20.61 42.06 -3.20
C ILE A 588 19.39 42.43 -4.05
N GLY A 589 18.30 42.94 -3.45
CA GLY A 589 17.14 43.43 -4.19
C GLY A 589 16.00 42.42 -4.40
N GLY A 590 15.97 41.33 -3.64
CA GLY A 590 14.90 40.30 -3.66
C GLY A 590 14.37 39.97 -2.27
N LYS A 591 13.89 38.73 -2.07
CA LYS A 591 13.47 38.18 -0.78
C LYS A 591 14.34 37.00 -0.35
N ASP A 592 14.63 36.95 0.95
CA ASP A 592 15.18 35.76 1.61
C ASP A 592 14.02 34.87 2.08
N ILE A 593 14.16 33.56 1.88
CA ILE A 593 13.19 32.56 2.33
C ILE A 593 13.74 31.87 3.57
N THR A 594 12.96 31.87 4.65
CA THR A 594 13.27 31.09 5.86
C THR A 594 12.51 29.77 5.82
N VAL A 595 13.23 28.66 5.91
CA VAL A 595 12.67 27.30 5.92
C VAL A 595 12.96 26.60 7.24
N ASP A 596 11.93 25.98 7.81
CA ASP A 596 12.00 25.12 8.98
C ASP A 596 11.98 23.67 8.55
N ILE A 597 13.06 22.95 8.85
CA ILE A 597 13.21 21.53 8.57
C ILE A 597 13.11 20.79 9.89
N SER A 598 12.23 19.79 9.96
CA SER A 598 12.06 18.94 11.13
C SER A 598 11.83 17.49 10.71
N TRP A 599 12.16 16.60 11.64
CA TRP A 599 11.93 15.17 11.53
C TRP A 599 10.82 14.76 12.51
N ASP A 600 10.30 13.54 12.37
CA ASP A 600 9.25 12.99 13.24
C ASP A 600 7.89 13.69 13.10
N ASN A 601 7.64 14.36 11.97
CA ASN A 601 6.31 14.84 11.61
C ASN A 601 5.56 13.80 10.77
N TYR A 602 4.82 12.96 11.48
CA TYR A 602 3.99 11.91 10.90
C TYR A 602 2.48 12.23 10.94
N SER A 603 2.13 13.50 11.15
CA SER A 603 0.75 13.95 11.20
C SER A 603 0.16 14.07 9.80
N VAL A 604 -1.00 13.46 9.59
CA VAL A 604 -1.82 13.58 8.37
C VAL A 604 -3.05 14.40 8.73
N ASP A 605 -2.96 15.70 8.46
CA ASP A 605 -3.94 16.73 8.84
C ASP A 605 -4.92 17.12 7.71
N ASN A 606 -4.84 16.44 6.58
CA ASN A 606 -5.71 16.60 5.42
C ASN A 606 -6.12 15.25 4.84
N ASP A 607 -7.15 15.24 4.00
CA ASP A 607 -7.52 14.04 3.26
C ASP A 607 -6.46 13.78 2.20
N VAL A 608 -5.92 12.57 2.18
CA VAL A 608 -4.83 12.17 1.28
C VAL A 608 -5.14 10.88 0.57
N ARG A 609 -4.65 10.79 -0.67
CA ARG A 609 -4.68 9.60 -1.49
C ARG A 609 -3.25 9.11 -1.67
N TRP A 610 -2.99 7.89 -1.22
CA TRP A 610 -1.67 7.28 -1.27
C TRP A 610 -1.68 6.11 -2.23
N CYS A 611 -0.71 6.11 -3.15
CA CYS A 611 -0.55 5.09 -4.17
C CYS A 611 0.88 4.53 -4.18
N GLY A 612 1.03 3.26 -4.54
CA GLY A 612 2.33 2.59 -4.67
C GLY A 612 2.66 1.60 -3.55
N ASN A 613 3.94 1.24 -3.45
CA ASN A 613 4.48 0.32 -2.44
C ASN A 613 5.06 1.15 -1.29
N ILE A 614 4.27 1.35 -0.24
CA ILE A 614 4.52 2.28 0.85
C ILE A 614 4.93 1.49 2.09
N VAL A 615 5.98 1.95 2.77
CA VAL A 615 6.49 1.32 3.99
C VAL A 615 6.71 2.36 5.08
N LEU A 616 6.15 2.06 6.26
CA LEU A 616 6.50 2.72 7.52
C LEU A 616 7.48 1.82 8.28
N GLN A 617 8.66 2.34 8.62
CA GLN A 617 9.65 1.66 9.46
C GLN A 617 10.43 2.65 10.32
N ASN A 618 11.01 2.19 11.42
CA ASN A 618 11.96 3.00 12.20
C ASN A 618 13.24 3.21 11.40
N ASP A 619 13.80 4.41 11.46
CA ASP A 619 15.11 4.67 10.86
C ASP A 619 16.21 4.11 11.76
N VAL A 620 17.03 3.22 11.21
CA VAL A 620 18.20 2.64 11.90
C VAL A 620 19.31 3.66 12.11
N ASN A 621 19.30 4.74 11.32
CA ASN A 621 20.28 5.80 11.35
C ASN A 621 19.82 7.00 12.22
N ASP A 622 18.60 7.00 12.78
CA ASP A 622 18.17 8.05 13.70
C ASP A 622 18.88 7.94 15.06
N PRO A 623 19.79 8.87 15.43
CA PRO A 623 20.52 8.80 16.69
C PRO A 623 19.63 9.03 17.92
N LEU A 624 18.42 9.59 17.72
CA LEU A 624 17.42 9.73 18.78
C LEU A 624 16.52 8.50 18.92
N SER A 625 16.63 7.52 18.00
CA SER A 625 15.85 6.29 18.00
C SER A 625 14.34 6.55 18.14
N ARG A 626 13.82 7.56 17.44
CA ARG A 626 12.39 7.89 17.49
C ARG A 626 11.58 6.78 16.82
N GLN A 627 10.38 6.60 17.34
CA GLN A 627 9.43 5.64 16.78
C GLN A 627 8.72 6.28 15.59
N SER A 628 8.89 5.70 14.40
CA SER A 628 8.11 6.09 13.23
C SER A 628 6.64 5.77 13.47
N GLN A 629 5.78 6.74 13.14
CA GLN A 629 4.35 6.61 13.35
C GLN A 629 3.53 7.11 12.16
N ILE A 630 2.22 6.91 12.17
CA ILE A 630 1.26 7.66 11.34
C ILE A 630 0.20 8.17 12.32
N ILE A 631 -0.05 9.47 12.31
CA ILE A 631 -1.11 10.08 13.11
C ILE A 631 -2.12 10.66 12.13
N LEU A 632 -3.21 9.93 11.89
CA LEU A 632 -4.31 10.44 11.08
C LEU A 632 -5.18 11.34 11.95
N GLU A 633 -5.21 12.64 11.64
CA GLU A 633 -5.89 13.64 12.46
C GLU A 633 -7.42 13.52 12.42
N GLU A 634 -8.08 14.20 13.36
CA GLU A 634 -9.54 14.09 13.55
C GLU A 634 -10.31 14.39 12.25
N GLY A 635 -11.19 13.45 11.88
CA GLY A 635 -12.07 13.56 10.72
C GLY A 635 -11.38 13.45 9.36
N LYS A 636 -10.09 13.10 9.31
CA LYS A 636 -9.32 12.98 8.06
C LYS A 636 -9.33 11.58 7.48
N VAL A 637 -9.08 11.49 6.17
CA VAL A 637 -9.09 10.24 5.42
C VAL A 637 -7.74 9.97 4.77
N ILE A 638 -7.18 8.78 4.99
CA ILE A 638 -6.16 8.20 4.11
C ILE A 638 -6.86 7.19 3.22
N LYS A 639 -6.79 7.39 1.90
CA LYS A 639 -7.26 6.42 0.92
C LYS A 639 -6.08 5.70 0.28
N LEU A 640 -6.01 4.39 0.49
CA LEU A 640 -5.11 3.49 -0.23
C LEU A 640 -5.88 2.95 -1.44
N GLU A 641 -5.48 3.37 -2.63
CA GLU A 641 -6.05 2.89 -3.88
C GLU A 641 -5.00 2.86 -4.99
N ARG A 642 -5.32 2.23 -6.12
CA ARG A 642 -4.34 2.04 -7.18
C ARG A 642 -4.13 3.34 -7.94
N GLY A 643 -2.87 3.75 -8.09
CA GLY A 643 -2.50 4.91 -8.90
C GLY A 643 -2.66 4.61 -10.39
N LYS A 644 -2.88 5.64 -11.21
CA LYS A 644 -2.87 5.54 -12.68
C LYS A 644 -1.57 6.02 -13.30
N SER A 645 -0.81 6.87 -12.62
CA SER A 645 0.51 7.29 -13.07
C SER A 645 1.47 6.10 -13.09
N PRO A 646 2.08 5.78 -14.25
CA PRO A 646 2.99 4.66 -14.40
C PRO A 646 4.06 4.58 -13.32
N THR A 647 4.23 3.37 -12.78
CA THR A 647 5.32 3.04 -11.86
C THR A 647 6.18 1.90 -12.39
N GLN A 648 5.89 1.33 -13.56
CA GLN A 648 6.70 0.29 -14.20
C GLN A 648 6.56 0.36 -15.73
N HIS A 649 7.55 -0.17 -16.46
CA HIS A 649 7.57 -0.12 -17.92
C HIS A 649 6.60 -1.11 -18.61
N ILE A 650 6.17 -2.16 -17.92
CA ILE A 650 5.30 -3.20 -18.49
C ILE A 650 3.97 -3.14 -17.76
N ALA A 651 2.87 -3.08 -18.51
CA ALA A 651 1.55 -3.09 -17.93
C ALA A 651 1.32 -4.38 -17.13
N GLU A 652 0.68 -4.25 -15.97
CA GLU A 652 0.28 -5.39 -15.16
C GLU A 652 -0.92 -6.10 -15.81
N GLU A 653 -1.86 -5.31 -16.32
CA GLU A 653 -3.11 -5.77 -16.90
C GLU A 653 -3.80 -4.66 -17.72
N MET A 654 -4.92 -5.00 -18.35
CA MET A 654 -5.80 -4.07 -19.06
C MET A 654 -7.15 -4.01 -18.35
N ILE A 655 -7.61 -2.79 -18.00
CA ILE A 655 -8.90 -2.53 -17.34
C ILE A 655 -9.64 -1.49 -18.18
N ASP A 656 -10.89 -1.76 -18.55
CA ASP A 656 -11.74 -0.85 -19.34
C ASP A 656 -11.06 -0.32 -20.63
N ASP A 657 -10.36 -1.20 -21.36
CA ASP A 657 -9.57 -0.89 -22.56
C ASP A 657 -8.34 0.04 -22.33
N GLU A 658 -7.96 0.29 -21.07
CA GLU A 658 -6.75 1.02 -20.69
C GLU A 658 -5.69 0.07 -20.09
N TRP A 659 -4.44 0.20 -20.53
CA TRP A 659 -3.31 -0.52 -19.94
C TRP A 659 -2.90 0.11 -18.60
N ILE A 660 -2.77 -0.72 -17.56
CA ILE A 660 -2.44 -0.27 -16.21
C ILE A 660 -0.99 -0.59 -15.87
N PHE A 661 -0.18 0.45 -15.69
CA PHE A 661 1.26 0.38 -15.43
C PHE A 661 1.62 0.54 -13.95
N THR A 662 0.70 0.14 -13.08
CA THR A 662 0.85 0.20 -11.63
C THR A 662 0.41 -1.11 -11.01
N LYS A 663 0.91 -1.40 -9.82
CA LYS A 663 0.38 -2.49 -8.99
C LYS A 663 -0.64 -1.93 -8.00
N PRO A 664 -1.57 -2.75 -7.48
CA PRO A 664 -2.38 -2.35 -6.34
C PRO A 664 -1.52 -1.83 -5.19
N THR A 665 -2.00 -0.80 -4.51
CA THR A 665 -1.24 -0.11 -3.48
C THR A 665 -1.04 -1.01 -2.27
N THR A 666 0.14 -0.95 -1.65
CA THR A 666 0.42 -1.66 -0.41
C THR A 666 0.98 -0.69 0.62
N LEU A 667 0.37 -0.61 1.80
CA LEU A 667 0.95 0.04 2.98
C LEU A 667 1.42 -1.05 3.95
N THR A 668 2.73 -1.15 4.16
CA THR A 668 3.32 -2.07 5.14
C THR A 668 3.75 -1.33 6.40
N LEU A 669 3.17 -1.70 7.54
CA LEU A 669 3.60 -1.24 8.86
C LEU A 669 4.58 -2.25 9.45
N LYS A 670 5.85 -1.86 9.63
CA LYS A 670 6.91 -2.74 10.10
C LYS A 670 6.94 -2.83 11.63
N THR A 671 7.70 -3.79 12.14
CA THR A 671 7.93 -3.98 13.57
C THR A 671 8.39 -2.68 14.25
N GLY A 672 7.77 -2.36 15.39
CA GLY A 672 8.14 -1.21 16.20
C GLY A 672 7.53 0.11 15.75
N THR A 673 6.72 0.15 14.69
CA THR A 673 6.01 1.36 14.25
C THR A 673 4.62 1.47 14.86
N LYS A 674 4.04 2.68 14.84
CA LYS A 674 2.72 2.94 15.42
C LYS A 674 1.80 3.72 14.48
N THR A 675 0.56 3.32 14.30
CA THR A 675 -0.46 4.09 13.58
C THR A 675 -1.59 4.45 14.52
N THR A 676 -1.98 5.72 14.58
CA THR A 676 -3.11 6.20 15.38
C THR A 676 -4.15 6.85 14.47
N LEU A 677 -5.35 6.29 14.43
CA LEU A 677 -6.51 6.87 13.78
C LEU A 677 -7.29 7.67 14.83
N LYS A 678 -7.13 9.00 14.81
CA LYS A 678 -7.82 9.88 15.77
C LYS A 678 -9.31 9.94 15.48
N LYS A 679 -10.04 10.59 16.39
CA LYS A 679 -11.50 10.71 16.37
C LYS A 679 -12.10 10.89 14.96
N ASN A 680 -13.11 10.10 14.61
CA ASN A 680 -13.85 10.15 13.33
C ASN A 680 -12.98 10.06 12.05
N SER A 681 -11.70 9.69 12.14
CA SER A 681 -10.84 9.52 10.97
C SER A 681 -11.06 8.17 10.28
N CYS A 682 -10.57 8.04 9.04
CA CYS A 682 -10.75 6.83 8.23
C CYS A 682 -9.47 6.45 7.48
N LEU A 683 -8.94 5.25 7.72
CA LEU A 683 -7.99 4.62 6.81
C LEU A 683 -8.78 3.65 5.92
N LEU A 684 -8.94 4.02 4.65
CA LEU A 684 -9.68 3.29 3.64
C LEU A 684 -8.72 2.47 2.76
N VAL A 685 -8.94 1.16 2.67
CA VAL A 685 -8.23 0.23 1.79
C VAL A 685 -9.17 -0.18 0.67
N ASN A 686 -8.85 0.21 -0.56
CA ASN A 686 -9.76 0.11 -1.71
C ASN A 686 -9.03 -0.40 -2.97
N GLU A 687 -9.77 -0.80 -4.01
CA GLU A 687 -9.27 -1.21 -5.33
C GLU A 687 -8.16 -2.28 -5.29
N ASN A 688 -8.42 -3.37 -4.58
CA ASN A 688 -7.46 -4.47 -4.35
C ASN A 688 -6.16 -4.05 -3.62
N SER A 689 -6.12 -2.87 -3.00
CA SER A 689 -4.98 -2.42 -2.19
C SER A 689 -4.87 -3.21 -0.89
N THR A 690 -3.70 -3.16 -0.25
CA THR A 690 -3.42 -3.91 0.98
C THR A 690 -2.87 -3.01 2.09
N LEU A 691 -3.45 -3.11 3.28
CA LEU A 691 -2.80 -2.72 4.54
C LEU A 691 -2.23 -3.97 5.20
N LEU A 692 -0.90 -4.05 5.29
CA LEU A 692 -0.17 -5.15 5.92
C LEU A 692 0.41 -4.71 7.27
N ILE A 693 -0.10 -5.28 8.36
CA ILE A 693 0.30 -4.97 9.73
C ILE A 693 1.21 -6.09 10.22
N LYS A 694 2.52 -5.84 10.26
CA LYS A 694 3.51 -6.86 10.62
C LYS A 694 3.62 -7.08 12.11
N SER A 695 4.24 -8.20 12.47
CA SER A 695 4.59 -8.54 13.86
C SER A 695 5.26 -7.36 14.58
N GLY A 696 4.72 -6.96 15.73
CA GLY A 696 5.21 -5.86 16.56
C GLY A 696 4.89 -4.45 16.06
N ALA A 697 4.11 -4.29 14.98
CA ALA A 697 3.48 -3.02 14.63
C ALA A 697 2.23 -2.79 15.48
N GLU A 698 1.95 -1.54 15.85
CA GLU A 698 0.75 -1.16 16.63
C GLU A 698 -0.19 -0.27 15.80
N ILE A 699 -1.48 -0.59 15.78
CA ILE A 699 -2.55 0.31 15.33
C ILE A 699 -3.49 0.61 16.51
N ILE A 700 -3.78 1.91 16.72
CA ILE A 700 -4.76 2.40 17.68
C ILE A 700 -5.89 3.10 16.91
N ILE A 701 -7.12 2.68 17.14
CA ILE A 701 -8.33 3.28 16.58
C ILE A 701 -9.10 3.97 17.72
N GLU A 702 -9.26 5.28 17.61
CA GLU A 702 -9.91 6.14 18.61
C GLU A 702 -11.41 6.35 18.33
N GLU A 703 -12.05 7.26 19.07
CA GLU A 703 -13.50 7.48 19.08
C GLU A 703 -14.08 7.66 17.66
N GLY A 704 -14.98 6.78 17.24
CA GLY A 704 -15.65 6.87 15.93
C GLY A 704 -14.72 6.71 14.72
N ALA A 705 -13.43 6.50 14.92
CA ALA A 705 -12.48 6.27 13.83
C ALA A 705 -12.70 4.88 13.22
N GLN A 706 -12.35 4.72 11.94
CA GLN A 706 -12.57 3.49 11.21
C GLN A 706 -11.35 3.04 10.41
N LEU A 707 -11.09 1.75 10.48
CA LEU A 707 -10.26 1.04 9.52
C LEU A 707 -11.20 0.30 8.56
N HIS A 708 -11.20 0.67 7.28
CA HIS A 708 -12.23 0.25 6.32
C HIS A 708 -11.61 -0.46 5.12
N ALA A 709 -12.13 -1.64 4.76
CA ALA A 709 -11.81 -2.36 3.53
C ALA A 709 -13.03 -2.52 2.63
N GLU A 710 -12.91 -2.11 1.36
CA GLU A 710 -13.93 -2.26 0.32
C GLU A 710 -13.33 -2.55 -1.06
N ASN A 711 -14.15 -2.98 -2.03
CA ASN A 711 -13.81 -3.26 -3.43
C ASN A 711 -12.49 -4.06 -3.60
N GLY A 712 -12.40 -5.19 -2.90
CA GLY A 712 -11.22 -6.07 -2.93
C GLY A 712 -10.07 -5.64 -2.02
N GLY A 713 -10.17 -4.50 -1.33
CA GLY A 713 -9.16 -4.05 -0.37
C GLY A 713 -8.94 -5.04 0.77
N GLN A 714 -7.69 -5.21 1.19
CA GLN A 714 -7.30 -6.21 2.18
C GLN A 714 -6.63 -5.58 3.41
N ILE A 715 -7.12 -5.91 4.60
CA ILE A 715 -6.45 -5.63 5.88
C ILE A 715 -5.88 -6.95 6.38
N ILE A 716 -4.55 -7.05 6.46
CA ILE A 716 -3.85 -8.26 6.89
C ILE A 716 -3.14 -8.02 8.22
N ILE A 717 -3.54 -8.78 9.25
CA ILE A 717 -2.94 -8.76 10.59
C ILE A 717 -2.03 -9.98 10.72
N GLU A 718 -0.70 -9.77 10.70
CA GLU A 718 0.29 -10.84 10.92
C GLU A 718 0.44 -11.19 12.40
N ALA A 719 0.89 -12.42 12.67
CA ALA A 719 1.25 -12.92 14.00
C ALA A 719 2.09 -11.93 14.81
N GLY A 720 1.61 -11.50 15.97
CA GLY A 720 2.31 -10.56 16.86
C GLY A 720 2.03 -9.08 16.58
N ALA A 721 1.16 -8.75 15.62
CA ALA A 721 0.66 -7.39 15.45
C ALA A 721 -0.30 -7.00 16.59
N ILE A 722 -0.33 -5.70 16.91
CA ILE A 722 -1.16 -5.14 17.98
C ILE A 722 -2.20 -4.22 17.33
N VAL A 723 -3.49 -4.52 17.47
CA VAL A 723 -4.58 -3.72 16.92
C VAL A 723 -5.59 -3.44 18.02
N LYS A 724 -5.69 -2.17 18.44
CA LYS A 724 -6.52 -1.76 19.58
C LYS A 724 -7.64 -0.82 19.15
N LEU A 725 -8.88 -1.26 19.33
CA LEU A 725 -10.06 -0.41 19.23
C LEU A 725 -10.34 0.12 20.63
N SER A 726 -9.88 1.34 20.90
CA SER A 726 -9.64 1.82 22.28
C SER A 726 -10.73 2.72 22.86
N GLN A 727 -11.67 3.19 22.03
CA GLN A 727 -12.68 4.19 22.42
C GLN A 727 -14.02 3.96 21.72
N ILE A 728 -15.07 4.56 22.27
CA ILE A 728 -16.46 4.44 21.79
C ILE A 728 -16.59 4.61 20.28
N ASN A 729 -17.35 3.72 19.64
CA ASN A 729 -17.62 3.70 18.20
C ASN A 729 -16.41 3.47 17.27
N ALA A 730 -15.21 3.21 17.81
CA ALA A 730 -14.09 2.71 17.00
C ALA A 730 -14.50 1.40 16.29
N LYS A 731 -14.19 1.27 15.00
CA LYS A 731 -14.57 0.07 14.24
C LYS A 731 -13.57 -0.36 13.17
N ILE A 732 -13.59 -1.66 12.87
CA ILE A 732 -13.11 -2.21 11.61
C ILE A 732 -14.35 -2.51 10.76
N LEU A 733 -14.44 -1.94 9.56
CA LEU A 733 -15.55 -2.14 8.62
C LEU A 733 -15.04 -2.92 7.40
N VAL A 734 -15.80 -3.92 6.97
CA VAL A 734 -15.48 -4.73 5.78
C VAL A 734 -16.74 -4.94 4.96
N GLU A 735 -16.74 -4.50 3.70
CA GLU A 735 -17.89 -4.58 2.80
C GLU A 735 -17.49 -4.69 1.32
N ASN A 736 -18.45 -4.96 0.42
CA ASN A 736 -18.27 -4.84 -1.03
C ASN A 736 -17.00 -5.54 -1.59
N GLY A 737 -16.71 -6.76 -1.15
CA GLY A 737 -15.54 -7.54 -1.58
C GLY A 737 -14.26 -7.27 -0.78
N GLY A 738 -14.28 -6.36 0.20
CA GLY A 738 -13.16 -6.14 1.11
C GLY A 738 -12.90 -7.34 2.03
N GLU A 739 -11.68 -7.46 2.53
CA GLU A 739 -11.24 -8.59 3.35
C GLU A 739 -10.49 -8.14 4.61
N LEU A 740 -10.83 -8.74 5.75
CA LEU A 740 -10.04 -8.71 6.99
C LEU A 740 -9.44 -10.10 7.22
N ILE A 741 -8.11 -10.21 7.14
CA ILE A 741 -7.39 -11.48 7.26
C ILE A 741 -6.57 -11.49 8.56
N ILE A 742 -6.86 -12.45 9.43
CA ILE A 742 -6.15 -12.64 10.71
C ILE A 742 -5.26 -13.88 10.61
N LYS A 743 -3.94 -13.67 10.58
CA LYS A 743 -2.93 -14.75 10.45
C LYS A 743 -2.73 -15.51 11.78
N PRO A 744 -2.29 -16.78 11.75
CA PRO A 744 -2.10 -17.59 12.95
C PRO A 744 -0.96 -17.08 13.84
N GLY A 745 -1.19 -17.02 15.16
CA GLY A 745 -0.21 -16.63 16.17
C GLY A 745 -0.74 -15.51 17.07
N ILE A 746 -0.10 -15.28 18.22
CA ILE A 746 -0.56 -14.32 19.24
C ILE A 746 -0.71 -12.93 18.61
N ASN A 747 -1.94 -12.55 18.29
CA ASN A 747 -2.29 -11.21 17.83
C ASN A 747 -2.98 -10.49 18.99
N ASP A 748 -2.57 -9.27 19.29
CA ASP A 748 -3.24 -8.44 20.28
C ASP A 748 -4.34 -7.63 19.58
N LEU A 749 -5.30 -8.32 18.93
CA LEU A 749 -6.53 -7.69 18.42
C LEU A 749 -7.53 -7.53 19.57
N GLU A 750 -7.49 -6.34 20.17
CA GLU A 750 -8.26 -5.99 21.36
C GLU A 750 -9.39 -5.00 21.02
N LEU A 751 -10.61 -5.39 21.39
CA LEU A 751 -11.80 -4.54 21.29
C LEU A 751 -12.27 -4.13 22.68
N THR A 752 -12.29 -2.82 22.96
CA THR A 752 -12.77 -2.27 24.23
C THR A 752 -14.25 -1.89 24.18
N ALA A 753 -14.76 -1.20 25.22
CA ALA A 753 -16.18 -0.89 25.34
C ALA A 753 -16.73 -0.07 24.16
N GLN A 754 -17.85 -0.57 23.59
CA GLN A 754 -18.59 0.06 22.50
C GLN A 754 -17.79 0.15 21.19
N THR A 755 -16.93 -0.85 20.95
CA THR A 755 -16.16 -1.01 19.70
C THR A 755 -16.58 -2.25 18.95
N LYS A 756 -16.31 -2.30 17.64
CA LYS A 756 -16.77 -3.42 16.82
C LYS A 756 -15.93 -3.75 15.60
N ILE A 757 -15.95 -5.03 15.23
CA ILE A 757 -15.67 -5.48 13.87
C ILE A 757 -17.03 -5.64 13.19
N GLU A 758 -17.22 -5.06 12.01
CA GLU A 758 -18.50 -5.03 11.30
C GLU A 758 -18.29 -5.55 9.88
N ILE A 759 -18.91 -6.69 9.58
CA ILE A 759 -18.84 -7.36 8.29
C ILE A 759 -20.20 -7.20 7.61
N GLU A 760 -20.23 -6.43 6.52
CA GLU A 760 -21.43 -6.11 5.75
C GLU A 760 -21.47 -6.88 4.43
N ASN A 761 -22.48 -6.59 3.61
CA ASN A 761 -22.75 -7.28 2.38
C ASN A 761 -21.51 -7.37 1.47
N GLY A 762 -21.13 -8.60 1.11
CA GLY A 762 -19.97 -8.88 0.29
C GLY A 762 -18.62 -8.74 1.01
N GLY A 763 -18.56 -8.37 2.28
CA GLY A 763 -17.34 -8.32 3.07
C GLY A 763 -16.94 -9.68 3.64
N PHE A 764 -15.64 -9.91 3.79
CA PHE A 764 -15.08 -11.18 4.29
C PHE A 764 -14.19 -10.97 5.51
N MET A 765 -14.44 -11.73 6.57
CA MET A 765 -13.50 -11.90 7.68
C MET A 765 -12.91 -13.30 7.62
N ILE A 766 -11.61 -13.40 7.33
CA ILE A 766 -10.90 -14.67 7.12
C ILE A 766 -9.99 -14.93 8.33
N LEU A 767 -10.28 -16.02 9.04
CA LEU A 767 -9.55 -16.47 10.21
C LEU A 767 -8.59 -17.61 9.86
N GLU A 768 -7.30 -17.29 9.74
CA GLU A 768 -6.24 -18.30 9.73
C GLU A 768 -5.67 -18.56 11.15
N GLY A 769 -6.08 -17.73 12.13
CA GLY A 769 -5.88 -17.89 13.56
C GLY A 769 -7.11 -17.40 14.35
N ASN A 770 -7.11 -17.60 15.68
CA ASN A 770 -8.29 -17.35 16.55
C ASN A 770 -8.01 -16.41 17.75
N ASP A 771 -7.03 -15.51 17.60
CA ASP A 771 -6.58 -14.58 18.64
C ASP A 771 -7.37 -13.25 18.62
N ILE A 772 -8.68 -13.32 18.95
CA ILE A 772 -9.55 -12.14 19.08
C ILE A 772 -9.94 -11.95 20.56
N TYR A 773 -9.71 -10.76 21.11
CA TYR A 773 -10.04 -10.42 22.51
C TYR A 773 -11.06 -9.28 22.61
N LEU A 774 -12.28 -9.61 23.04
CA LEU A 774 -13.37 -8.66 23.25
C LEU A 774 -13.42 -8.22 24.74
N ASN A 775 -12.64 -7.21 25.09
CA ASN A 775 -12.40 -6.73 26.46
C ASN A 775 -13.51 -5.81 27.03
N SER A 776 -14.78 -6.08 26.71
CA SER A 776 -15.93 -5.39 27.31
C SER A 776 -17.24 -6.09 26.95
N THR A 777 -18.26 -6.00 27.80
CA THR A 777 -19.62 -6.49 27.50
C THR A 777 -20.32 -5.75 26.36
N SER A 778 -19.74 -4.65 25.87
CA SER A 778 -20.22 -3.90 24.70
C SER A 778 -19.24 -3.92 23.52
N ALA A 779 -18.19 -4.75 23.57
CA ALA A 779 -17.34 -5.05 22.42
C ALA A 779 -18.01 -6.14 21.57
N THR A 780 -18.08 -5.95 20.25
CA THR A 780 -18.87 -6.85 19.39
C THR A 780 -18.20 -7.22 18.07
N ILE A 781 -18.38 -8.46 17.64
CA ILE A 781 -18.26 -8.83 16.22
C ILE A 781 -19.67 -8.78 15.64
N THR A 782 -19.90 -7.97 14.60
CA THR A 782 -21.19 -7.80 13.95
C THR A 782 -21.16 -8.44 12.57
N LEU A 783 -22.01 -9.44 12.35
CA LEU A 783 -22.20 -10.08 11.05
C LEU A 783 -23.56 -9.68 10.48
N LYS A 784 -23.56 -8.84 9.43
CA LYS A 784 -24.77 -8.37 8.73
C LYS A 784 -25.10 -9.24 7.52
N ALA A 785 -26.28 -8.99 6.94
CA ALA A 785 -26.76 -9.62 5.71
C ALA A 785 -25.72 -9.56 4.58
N GLY A 786 -25.40 -10.73 4.03
CA GLY A 786 -24.44 -10.90 2.95
C GLY A 786 -22.96 -10.81 3.37
N GLY A 787 -22.67 -10.54 4.65
CA GLY A 787 -21.31 -10.62 5.18
C GLY A 787 -20.90 -12.06 5.47
N THR A 788 -19.62 -12.38 5.32
CA THR A 788 -19.10 -13.74 5.49
C THR A 788 -17.97 -13.79 6.52
N ILE A 789 -18.07 -14.71 7.49
CA ILE A 789 -16.95 -15.12 8.33
C ILE A 789 -16.46 -16.48 7.84
N GLN A 790 -15.20 -16.54 7.44
CA GLN A 790 -14.51 -17.72 6.96
C GLN A 790 -13.43 -18.16 7.94
N THR A 791 -13.23 -19.47 8.09
CA THR A 791 -12.07 -20.02 8.81
C THR A 791 -11.22 -20.90 7.90
N ALA A 792 -9.90 -20.87 8.09
CA ALA A 792 -9.01 -21.87 7.54
C ALA A 792 -9.31 -23.26 8.16
N ASN A 793 -8.80 -24.31 7.53
CA ASN A 793 -8.90 -25.68 8.07
C ASN A 793 -8.28 -25.75 9.48
N TYR A 794 -8.89 -26.50 10.39
CA TYR A 794 -8.46 -26.68 11.78
C TYR A 794 -8.48 -25.39 12.63
N VAL A 795 -9.14 -24.33 12.17
CA VAL A 795 -9.29 -23.07 12.89
C VAL A 795 -10.75 -22.89 13.29
N ASP A 796 -11.03 -22.96 14.59
CA ASP A 796 -12.38 -22.70 15.09
C ASP A 796 -12.73 -21.21 14.97
N PHE A 797 -13.99 -20.92 14.66
CA PHE A 797 -14.53 -19.60 14.95
C PHE A 797 -14.71 -19.49 16.47
N THR A 798 -13.88 -18.66 17.11
CA THR A 798 -13.96 -18.37 18.54
C THR A 798 -13.37 -17.00 18.86
N PHE A 799 -13.65 -16.51 20.06
CA PHE A 799 -13.09 -15.28 20.61
C PHE A 799 -13.08 -15.36 22.14
N THR A 800 -12.24 -14.55 22.78
CA THR A 800 -12.11 -14.47 24.23
C THR A 800 -12.59 -13.12 24.77
N GLY A 801 -12.66 -12.96 26.10
CA GLY A 801 -13.13 -11.72 26.75
C GLY A 801 -14.60 -11.79 27.18
N THR A 802 -15.25 -10.64 27.36
CA THR A 802 -16.65 -10.53 27.82
C THR A 802 -17.60 -9.98 26.75
N GLY A 803 -17.09 -9.68 25.55
CA GLY A 803 -17.92 -9.27 24.41
C GLY A 803 -18.64 -10.43 23.74
N TYR A 804 -19.31 -10.14 22.62
CA TYR A 804 -20.22 -11.09 21.98
C TYR A 804 -20.31 -10.93 20.44
N LEU A 805 -20.82 -11.97 19.78
CA LEU A 805 -21.24 -11.94 18.38
C LEU A 805 -22.66 -11.37 18.26
N ALA A 806 -22.85 -10.31 17.48
CA ALA A 806 -24.14 -9.81 17.02
C ALA A 806 -24.41 -10.35 15.62
N TYR A 807 -25.39 -11.25 15.48
CA TYR A 807 -25.70 -11.92 14.23
C TYR A 807 -27.06 -11.44 13.67
N TYR A 808 -27.07 -10.99 12.43
CA TYR A 808 -28.25 -10.53 11.70
C TYR A 808 -28.68 -11.54 10.63
N GLU A 809 -29.86 -11.33 10.04
CA GLU A 809 -30.38 -12.11 8.92
C GLU A 809 -29.35 -12.19 7.78
N ASP A 810 -29.26 -13.36 7.12
CA ASP A 810 -28.37 -13.65 5.98
C ASP A 810 -26.86 -13.48 6.20
N GLY A 811 -26.39 -13.49 7.44
CA GLY A 811 -24.97 -13.64 7.75
C GLY A 811 -24.45 -15.04 7.39
N ILE A 812 -23.23 -15.16 6.87
CA ILE A 812 -22.69 -16.43 6.39
C ILE A 812 -21.50 -16.87 7.25
N PHE A 813 -21.53 -18.12 7.70
CA PHE A 813 -20.36 -18.81 8.24
C PHE A 813 -19.86 -19.87 7.25
N ASP A 814 -18.65 -19.69 6.73
CA ASP A 814 -17.95 -20.67 5.89
C ASP A 814 -16.78 -21.27 6.68
N LEU A 815 -17.04 -22.34 7.41
CA LEU A 815 -16.02 -22.92 8.28
C LEU A 815 -15.19 -23.99 7.55
N GLY A 816 -13.86 -23.88 7.69
CA GLY A 816 -12.89 -24.82 7.13
C GLY A 816 -13.09 -26.26 7.61
N THR A 817 -12.42 -27.21 6.96
CA THR A 817 -12.46 -28.62 7.39
C THR A 817 -11.90 -28.76 8.80
N ASP A 818 -12.56 -29.60 9.61
CA ASP A 818 -12.24 -29.82 11.03
C ASP A 818 -12.27 -28.55 11.90
N SER A 819 -12.94 -27.49 11.44
CA SER A 819 -13.22 -26.28 12.20
C SER A 819 -14.59 -26.36 12.88
N ARG A 820 -14.73 -25.66 14.02
CA ARG A 820 -15.97 -25.63 14.80
C ARG A 820 -16.48 -24.20 14.98
N PHE A 821 -17.77 -24.09 15.24
CA PHE A 821 -18.36 -22.88 15.82
C PHE A 821 -18.27 -23.01 17.34
N TYR A 822 -17.33 -22.31 17.97
CA TYR A 822 -17.03 -22.48 19.40
C TYR A 822 -17.15 -21.18 20.20
N LEU A 823 -18.16 -21.11 21.07
CA LEU A 823 -18.38 -19.99 21.99
C LEU A 823 -18.21 -20.45 23.43
N LYS A 824 -17.27 -19.82 24.15
CA LYS A 824 -17.02 -20.06 25.57
C LYS A 824 -17.09 -18.77 26.37
N GLY A 825 -17.84 -18.78 27.46
CA GLY A 825 -17.92 -17.68 28.43
C GLY A 825 -17.36 -18.03 29.80
N SER A 826 -17.66 -17.13 30.75
CA SER A 826 -17.31 -17.24 32.17
C SER A 826 -18.48 -17.68 33.05
N GLY A 827 -19.66 -17.93 32.45
CA GLY A 827 -20.88 -18.42 33.07
C GLY A 827 -22.14 -17.95 32.34
N THR A 828 -23.31 -18.37 32.83
CA THR A 828 -24.63 -18.06 32.22
C THR A 828 -25.06 -16.58 32.24
N THR A 829 -24.24 -15.69 32.80
CA THR A 829 -24.43 -14.24 32.72
C THR A 829 -23.62 -13.60 31.59
N ASP A 830 -22.64 -14.32 31.04
CA ASP A 830 -21.71 -13.86 30.01
C ASP A 830 -22.32 -14.09 28.62
N MET A 831 -22.79 -13.01 27.99
CA MET A 831 -23.41 -13.09 26.67
C MET A 831 -22.34 -13.33 25.62
N LYS A 832 -22.52 -14.37 24.79
CA LYS A 832 -21.59 -14.69 23.69
C LYS A 832 -22.20 -14.58 22.31
N CYS A 833 -23.51 -14.66 22.22
CA CYS A 833 -24.20 -14.46 20.96
C CYS A 833 -25.52 -13.73 21.21
N TRP A 834 -25.78 -12.74 20.37
CA TRP A 834 -27.05 -12.04 20.29
C TRP A 834 -27.60 -12.15 18.87
N LEU A 835 -28.62 -12.98 18.71
CA LEU A 835 -29.35 -13.15 17.47
C LEU A 835 -30.37 -12.03 17.33
N GLN A 836 -30.23 -11.25 16.26
CA GLN A 836 -31.08 -10.10 15.98
C GLN A 836 -32.44 -10.54 15.44
N THR A 837 -33.35 -9.58 15.26
CA THR A 837 -34.68 -9.85 14.72
C THR A 837 -34.56 -10.54 13.36
N ASP A 838 -35.36 -11.58 13.14
CA ASP A 838 -35.38 -12.40 11.92
C ASP A 838 -34.06 -13.16 11.62
N ALA A 839 -33.10 -13.14 12.55
CA ALA A 839 -31.81 -13.80 12.34
C ALA A 839 -31.90 -15.33 12.44
N ASP A 840 -31.43 -16.01 11.40
CA ASP A 840 -31.36 -17.47 11.31
C ASP A 840 -29.89 -17.92 11.30
N LEU A 841 -29.35 -18.23 12.48
CA LEU A 841 -27.98 -18.71 12.61
C LEU A 841 -27.95 -20.20 12.27
N TYR A 842 -27.55 -20.49 11.04
CA TYR A 842 -27.50 -21.85 10.50
C TYR A 842 -26.06 -22.34 10.35
N ILE A 843 -25.67 -23.32 11.17
CA ILE A 843 -24.36 -23.99 11.08
C ILE A 843 -24.57 -25.42 10.61
N SER A 844 -23.98 -25.79 9.48
CA SER A 844 -24.11 -27.14 8.92
C SER A 844 -22.76 -27.77 8.63
N THR A 845 -22.68 -29.11 8.69
CA THR A 845 -21.48 -29.92 8.41
C THR A 845 -20.28 -29.66 9.33
N ARG A 846 -20.51 -28.88 10.41
CA ARG A 846 -19.50 -28.39 11.35
C ARG A 846 -20.07 -28.40 12.75
N ASP A 847 -19.25 -28.80 13.70
CA ASP A 847 -19.71 -28.94 15.09
C ASP A 847 -19.97 -27.58 15.71
N VAL A 848 -20.99 -27.52 16.59
CA VAL A 848 -21.36 -26.35 17.37
C VAL A 848 -21.12 -26.64 18.84
N TRP A 849 -20.24 -25.85 19.47
CA TRP A 849 -19.86 -26.01 20.88
C TRP A 849 -20.15 -24.72 21.64
N LEU A 850 -20.98 -24.80 22.67
CA LEU A 850 -21.38 -23.69 23.52
C LEU A 850 -21.08 -24.03 24.99
N GLU A 851 -20.28 -23.23 25.67
CA GLU A 851 -19.85 -23.51 27.06
C GLU A 851 -19.94 -22.27 27.94
N ASP A 852 -20.48 -22.42 29.14
CA ASP A 852 -20.44 -21.41 30.21
C ASP A 852 -20.88 -20.02 29.72
N CYS A 853 -21.98 -19.93 28.96
CA CYS A 853 -22.36 -18.69 28.29
C CYS A 853 -23.87 -18.44 28.24
N LYS A 854 -24.23 -17.27 27.70
CA LYS A 854 -25.60 -16.86 27.42
C LYS A 854 -25.78 -16.54 25.93
N ILE A 855 -26.87 -17.05 25.36
CA ILE A 855 -27.33 -16.79 24.01
C ILE A 855 -28.65 -16.02 24.09
N VAL A 856 -28.74 -14.87 23.43
CA VAL A 856 -29.91 -13.99 23.44
C VAL A 856 -30.60 -14.01 22.09
N TYR A 857 -31.92 -14.11 22.09
CA TYR A 857 -32.76 -14.22 20.90
C TYR A 857 -33.73 -13.04 20.83
N ASN A 858 -33.76 -12.33 19.70
CA ASN A 858 -34.81 -11.36 19.36
C ASN A 858 -35.98 -12.04 18.63
N ASN A 859 -36.99 -11.24 18.23
CA ASN A 859 -38.20 -11.76 17.58
C ASN A 859 -37.85 -12.54 16.31
N ASN A 860 -38.52 -13.69 16.12
CA ASN A 860 -38.35 -14.59 14.98
C ASN A 860 -36.94 -15.16 14.77
N SER A 861 -36.00 -14.87 15.67
CA SER A 861 -34.64 -15.43 15.58
C SER A 861 -34.60 -16.90 15.96
N LEU A 862 -33.65 -17.64 15.38
CA LEU A 862 -33.46 -19.06 15.63
C LEU A 862 -32.01 -19.49 15.38
N MET A 863 -31.60 -20.57 16.05
CA MET A 863 -30.31 -21.24 15.84
C MET A 863 -30.56 -22.65 15.31
N ARG A 864 -29.92 -23.00 14.21
CA ARG A 864 -30.02 -24.30 13.54
C ARG A 864 -28.67 -24.99 13.43
N ASN A 865 -28.68 -26.30 13.66
CA ASN A 865 -27.54 -27.18 13.40
C ASN A 865 -27.94 -28.36 12.52
N ALA A 866 -27.06 -28.75 11.59
CA ALA A 866 -27.30 -29.91 10.74
C ALA A 866 -26.04 -30.66 10.31
N TYR A 867 -26.15 -31.97 10.09
CA TYR A 867 -25.08 -32.84 9.58
C TYR A 867 -23.77 -32.78 10.39
N ALA A 868 -23.87 -32.52 11.70
CA ALA A 868 -22.73 -32.35 12.59
C ALA A 868 -23.11 -32.64 14.05
N ASN A 869 -22.18 -32.45 14.98
CA ASN A 869 -22.45 -32.58 16.41
C ASN A 869 -22.84 -31.23 17.03
N PHE A 870 -23.77 -31.28 17.99
CA PHE A 870 -24.16 -30.15 18.81
C PHE A 870 -23.85 -30.43 20.28
N TYR A 871 -23.11 -29.51 20.91
CA TYR A 871 -22.74 -29.57 22.32
C TYR A 871 -23.04 -28.25 23.03
N ALA A 872 -23.79 -28.32 24.12
CA ALA A 872 -24.01 -27.20 25.02
C ALA A 872 -23.84 -27.61 26.50
N GLU A 873 -22.94 -26.93 27.22
CA GLU A 873 -22.75 -27.13 28.66
C GLU A 873 -22.90 -25.81 29.43
N ASN A 874 -23.76 -25.80 30.45
CA ASN A 874 -24.01 -24.64 31.32
C ASN A 874 -24.36 -23.37 30.52
N VAL A 875 -25.28 -23.50 29.56
CA VAL A 875 -25.70 -22.42 28.66
C VAL A 875 -27.10 -21.91 29.02
N LEU A 876 -27.26 -20.58 29.06
CA LEU A 876 -28.57 -19.92 29.15
C LEU A 876 -29.03 -19.45 27.76
N PHE A 877 -30.08 -20.08 27.24
CA PHE A 877 -30.82 -19.64 26.05
C PHE A 877 -32.01 -18.77 26.48
N ASN A 878 -32.00 -17.50 26.09
CA ASN A 878 -32.93 -16.51 26.63
C ASN A 878 -33.56 -15.65 25.53
N THR A 879 -34.89 -15.57 25.51
CA THR A 879 -35.62 -14.70 24.57
C THR A 879 -35.75 -13.25 25.05
N GLY A 880 -35.49 -12.97 26.32
CA GLY A 880 -35.69 -11.64 26.91
C GLY A 880 -37.15 -11.15 26.82
N GLY A 881 -38.11 -12.05 26.58
CA GLY A 881 -39.51 -11.71 26.30
C GLY A 881 -39.86 -11.55 24.82
N SER A 882 -38.94 -11.89 23.90
CA SER A 882 -39.19 -11.92 22.45
C SER A 882 -40.05 -13.13 22.02
N THR A 883 -40.51 -13.12 20.76
CA THR A 883 -41.29 -14.22 20.16
C THR A 883 -40.41 -15.23 19.40
N ALA A 884 -39.19 -15.48 19.86
CA ALA A 884 -38.30 -16.46 19.24
C ALA A 884 -38.97 -17.85 19.19
N ILE A 885 -38.92 -18.48 18.01
CA ILE A 885 -39.68 -19.71 17.76
C ILE A 885 -38.97 -20.88 18.45
N ASN A 886 -37.73 -21.16 18.05
CA ASN A 886 -36.96 -22.26 18.60
C ASN A 886 -35.74 -21.74 19.35
N GLY A 887 -35.37 -22.39 20.46
CA GLY A 887 -34.06 -22.16 21.06
C GLY A 887 -32.99 -22.77 20.18
N ILE A 888 -33.06 -24.09 20.01
CA ILE A 888 -32.21 -24.83 19.07
C ILE A 888 -33.09 -25.75 18.22
N SER A 889 -32.83 -25.75 16.92
CA SER A 889 -33.42 -26.68 15.97
C SER A 889 -32.32 -27.50 15.31
N ALA A 890 -32.23 -28.78 15.64
CA ALA A 890 -31.22 -29.69 15.13
C ALA A 890 -31.88 -30.70 14.17
N TYR A 891 -31.36 -30.81 12.95
CA TYR A 891 -31.86 -31.76 11.96
C TYR A 891 -30.73 -32.52 11.30
N ASP A 892 -30.90 -33.82 11.02
CA ASP A 892 -29.84 -34.68 10.48
C ASP A 892 -28.52 -34.59 11.27
N THR A 893 -28.63 -34.32 12.58
CA THR A 893 -27.49 -34.12 13.50
C THR A 893 -26.94 -35.47 13.93
N GLU A 894 -25.62 -35.62 14.01
CA GLU A 894 -24.98 -36.88 14.40
C GLU A 894 -25.18 -37.16 15.90
N SER A 895 -24.89 -36.18 16.73
CA SER A 895 -25.15 -36.27 18.17
C SER A 895 -25.51 -34.91 18.76
N PHE A 896 -26.42 -34.92 19.73
CA PHE A 896 -26.99 -33.74 20.35
C PHE A 896 -26.88 -33.84 21.88
N TYR A 897 -26.02 -33.02 22.47
CA TYR A 897 -25.71 -33.02 23.88
C TYR A 897 -26.05 -31.66 24.52
N ILE A 898 -26.89 -31.68 25.55
CA ILE A 898 -27.11 -30.53 26.42
C ILE A 898 -26.93 -30.94 27.87
N THR A 899 -26.04 -30.28 28.61
CA THR A 899 -25.85 -30.49 30.04
C THR A 899 -25.97 -29.17 30.78
N GLN A 900 -26.77 -29.13 31.86
CA GLN A 900 -26.97 -27.93 32.68
C GLN A 900 -27.49 -26.71 31.89
N GLY A 901 -28.24 -26.94 30.80
CA GLY A 901 -28.82 -25.88 30.00
C GLY A 901 -30.02 -25.21 30.69
N THR A 902 -30.32 -23.97 30.32
CA THR A 902 -31.58 -23.30 30.67
C THR A 902 -32.22 -22.68 29.43
N PHE A 903 -33.47 -23.00 29.16
CA PHE A 903 -34.28 -22.38 28.12
C PHE A 903 -35.46 -21.63 28.77
N ASP A 904 -35.64 -20.36 28.41
CA ASP A 904 -36.69 -19.51 28.97
C ASP A 904 -37.42 -18.72 27.86
N GLY A 905 -38.70 -19.04 27.66
CA GLY A 905 -39.62 -18.19 26.89
C GLY A 905 -39.73 -18.45 25.37
N PHE A 906 -39.33 -19.62 24.88
CA PHE A 906 -39.45 -19.99 23.45
C PHE A 906 -40.81 -20.57 23.08
N ALA A 907 -41.16 -20.65 21.79
CA ALA A 907 -42.29 -21.50 21.40
C ALA A 907 -41.94 -22.99 21.58
N THR A 908 -40.83 -23.42 20.96
CA THR A 908 -40.28 -24.78 21.08
C THR A 908 -38.79 -24.72 21.41
N PRO A 909 -38.40 -24.74 22.70
CA PRO A 909 -37.02 -24.63 23.15
C PRO A 909 -36.03 -25.54 22.44
N VAL A 910 -36.37 -26.82 22.30
CA VAL A 910 -35.55 -27.83 21.62
C VAL A 910 -36.40 -28.55 20.58
N LYS A 911 -35.98 -28.48 19.32
CA LYS A 911 -36.59 -29.19 18.20
C LYS A 911 -35.55 -30.10 17.55
N LEU A 912 -35.86 -31.39 17.42
CA LEU A 912 -34.98 -32.42 16.88
C LEU A 912 -35.70 -33.18 15.76
N GLU A 913 -35.04 -33.33 14.61
CA GLU A 913 -35.58 -34.03 13.44
C GLU A 913 -34.50 -34.95 12.81
N ASN A 914 -34.86 -36.16 12.41
CA ASN A 914 -33.99 -37.10 11.68
C ASN A 914 -32.65 -37.43 12.36
N ILE A 915 -32.63 -37.54 13.70
CA ILE A 915 -31.41 -37.90 14.43
C ILE A 915 -31.25 -39.43 14.43
N SER A 916 -30.70 -39.94 13.32
CA SER A 916 -30.53 -41.37 13.05
C SER A 916 -29.08 -41.74 12.76
N VAL A 917 -28.40 -42.27 13.77
CA VAL A 917 -27.08 -42.91 13.63
C VAL A 917 -27.18 -44.37 14.11
N CYS A 918 -26.09 -45.11 13.95
CA CYS A 918 -25.99 -46.56 14.16
C CYS A 918 -26.79 -47.07 15.38
N PRO A 919 -27.43 -48.24 15.29
CA PRO A 919 -28.39 -48.73 16.29
C PRO A 919 -27.89 -48.96 17.72
N GLU A 920 -26.61 -48.69 18.00
CA GLU A 920 -25.98 -48.98 19.29
C GLU A 920 -25.67 -47.74 20.11
N ASP A 921 -25.67 -46.53 19.54
CA ASP A 921 -25.26 -45.30 20.24
C ASP A 921 -26.44 -44.45 20.75
N VAL A 922 -26.19 -43.65 21.79
CA VAL A 922 -27.13 -42.64 22.31
C VAL A 922 -26.86 -41.33 21.59
N ASN A 923 -27.78 -40.93 20.71
CA ASN A 923 -27.56 -39.80 19.80
C ASN A 923 -28.11 -38.48 20.37
N VAL A 924 -29.01 -38.55 21.35
CA VAL A 924 -29.55 -37.36 22.02
C VAL A 924 -29.46 -37.55 23.52
N GLU A 925 -28.78 -36.62 24.19
CA GLU A 925 -28.65 -36.62 25.63
C GLU A 925 -28.85 -35.20 26.17
N ILE A 926 -29.87 -35.04 27.01
CA ILE A 926 -30.18 -33.78 27.68
C ILE A 926 -30.19 -34.05 29.18
N ARG A 927 -29.30 -33.39 29.91
CA ARG A 927 -29.08 -33.62 31.34
C ARG A 927 -29.19 -32.33 32.14
N GLN A 928 -29.78 -32.42 33.32
CA GLN A 928 -29.84 -31.33 34.32
C GLN A 928 -30.34 -30.00 33.74
N THR A 929 -31.18 -30.06 32.71
CA THR A 929 -31.61 -28.90 31.93
C THR A 929 -32.96 -28.40 32.42
N THR A 930 -33.10 -27.08 32.51
CA THR A 930 -34.36 -26.42 32.85
C THR A 930 -34.99 -25.82 31.61
N ILE A 931 -36.17 -26.29 31.23
CA ILE A 931 -36.97 -25.77 30.13
C ILE A 931 -38.24 -25.18 30.73
N LYS A 932 -38.44 -23.86 30.60
CA LYS A 932 -39.57 -23.18 31.22
C LYS A 932 -40.19 -22.10 30.34
N ASN A 933 -41.43 -21.73 30.68
CA ASN A 933 -42.18 -20.62 30.09
C ASN A 933 -42.45 -20.74 28.58
N TYR A 934 -42.34 -21.92 27.98
CA TYR A 934 -42.60 -22.10 26.55
C TYR A 934 -44.10 -22.12 26.22
N THR A 935 -44.44 -21.80 24.97
CA THR A 935 -45.83 -21.67 24.49
C THR A 935 -46.31 -22.80 23.59
N GLN A 936 -45.42 -23.63 23.02
CA GLN A 936 -45.77 -24.83 22.26
C GLN A 936 -45.18 -26.07 22.95
N ASN A 937 -44.20 -26.73 22.33
CA ASN A 937 -43.65 -27.99 22.81
C ASN A 937 -42.37 -27.72 23.63
N GLY A 938 -42.19 -28.34 24.80
CA GLY A 938 -40.96 -28.16 25.60
C GLY A 938 -39.74 -28.76 24.88
N ILE A 939 -39.86 -30.03 24.51
CA ILE A 939 -38.95 -30.72 23.59
C ILE A 939 -39.82 -31.40 22.52
N GLN A 940 -39.52 -31.14 21.26
CA GLN A 940 -40.10 -31.85 20.12
C GLN A 940 -39.03 -32.71 19.45
N ALA A 941 -39.31 -33.99 19.28
CA ALA A 941 -38.41 -34.94 18.64
C ALA A 941 -39.18 -35.82 17.63
N GLU A 942 -38.74 -35.79 16.38
CA GLU A 942 -39.28 -36.57 15.26
C GLU A 942 -38.16 -37.40 14.62
N ASP A 943 -38.43 -38.68 14.36
CA ASP A 943 -37.48 -39.60 13.72
C ASP A 943 -36.12 -39.69 14.46
N VAL A 944 -36.18 -39.83 15.79
CA VAL A 944 -35.00 -39.94 16.66
C VAL A 944 -34.78 -41.39 17.11
N HIS A 945 -33.54 -41.89 16.97
CA HIS A 945 -33.22 -43.26 17.39
C HIS A 945 -33.27 -43.41 18.93
N ARG A 946 -32.34 -42.79 19.65
CA ARG A 946 -32.27 -42.88 21.12
C ARG A 946 -32.10 -41.51 21.76
N MET A 947 -32.94 -41.23 22.76
CA MET A 947 -32.95 -39.98 23.51
C MET A 947 -32.99 -40.20 25.02
N TYR A 948 -31.98 -39.71 25.74
CA TYR A 948 -31.88 -39.80 27.20
C TYR A 948 -32.04 -38.42 27.86
N LEU A 949 -33.04 -38.33 28.73
CA LEU A 949 -33.42 -37.15 29.49
C LEU A 949 -33.16 -37.38 30.99
N TYR A 950 -32.04 -36.87 31.52
CA TYR A 950 -31.65 -37.10 32.92
C TYR A 950 -31.82 -35.85 33.79
N ALA A 951 -32.59 -35.95 34.87
CA ALA A 951 -32.77 -34.89 35.87
C ALA A 951 -33.22 -33.53 35.29
N ASN A 952 -34.02 -33.54 34.22
CA ASN A 952 -34.52 -32.32 33.58
C ASN A 952 -35.79 -31.78 34.26
N SER A 953 -36.01 -30.47 34.17
CA SER A 953 -37.24 -29.81 34.61
C SER A 953 -37.92 -29.14 33.43
N ILE A 954 -39.08 -29.64 33.02
CA ILE A 954 -39.86 -29.16 31.86
C ILE A 954 -41.19 -28.59 32.36
N GLU A 955 -41.36 -27.27 32.22
CA GLU A 955 -42.50 -26.52 32.76
C GLU A 955 -43.05 -25.50 31.75
N GLY A 956 -44.18 -25.83 31.13
CA GLY A 956 -44.87 -24.96 30.20
C GLY A 956 -45.51 -23.74 30.89
N ASN A 957 -45.79 -22.69 30.11
CA ASN A 957 -46.72 -21.64 30.57
C ASN A 957 -48.18 -22.07 30.36
N ALA A 958 -49.14 -21.19 30.68
CA ALA A 958 -50.57 -21.49 30.56
C ALA A 958 -51.04 -21.85 29.14
N ASN A 959 -50.27 -21.46 28.11
CA ASN A 959 -50.54 -21.70 26.70
C ASN A 959 -49.74 -22.86 26.11
N ALA A 960 -48.81 -23.45 26.86
CA ALA A 960 -47.98 -24.56 26.40
C ALA A 960 -48.83 -25.72 25.88
N THR A 961 -48.42 -26.30 24.75
CA THR A 961 -49.04 -27.51 24.21
C THR A 961 -48.51 -28.70 24.97
N THR A 962 -47.34 -29.22 24.65
CA THR A 962 -46.87 -30.48 25.23
C THR A 962 -45.53 -30.29 25.91
N GLY A 963 -45.27 -30.99 27.01
CA GLY A 963 -43.95 -30.98 27.62
C GLY A 963 -42.92 -31.68 26.75
N LEU A 964 -43.24 -32.91 26.37
CA LEU A 964 -42.43 -33.75 25.50
C LEU A 964 -43.29 -34.30 24.36
N TRP A 965 -42.99 -33.89 23.13
CA TRP A 965 -43.65 -34.38 21.92
C TRP A 965 -42.70 -35.33 21.18
N LEU A 966 -43.04 -36.62 21.14
CA LEU A 966 -42.23 -37.65 20.50
C LEU A 966 -43.00 -38.31 19.35
N GLU A 967 -42.40 -38.30 18.18
CA GLU A 967 -42.93 -38.94 16.98
C GLU A 967 -41.86 -39.84 16.34
N ASN A 968 -42.20 -41.10 16.07
CA ASN A 968 -41.29 -42.10 15.47
C ASN A 968 -39.97 -42.28 16.25
N VAL A 969 -40.02 -42.22 17.58
CA VAL A 969 -38.85 -42.37 18.44
C VAL A 969 -38.64 -43.84 18.83
N ILE A 970 -37.45 -44.41 18.59
CA ILE A 970 -37.20 -45.82 18.94
C ILE A 970 -37.10 -45.99 20.46
N GLU A 971 -36.30 -45.15 21.14
CA GLU A 971 -36.17 -45.20 22.60
C GLU A 971 -36.06 -43.80 23.19
N CYS A 972 -36.93 -43.47 24.14
CA CYS A 972 -36.81 -42.29 24.97
C CYS A 972 -36.84 -42.69 26.44
N ARG A 973 -35.78 -42.35 27.19
CA ARG A 973 -35.68 -42.61 28.63
C ARG A 973 -35.67 -41.28 29.38
N VAL A 974 -36.59 -41.12 30.33
CA VAL A 974 -36.72 -39.95 31.19
C VAL A 974 -36.44 -40.36 32.64
N GLU A 975 -35.28 -39.98 33.16
CA GLU A 975 -34.78 -40.37 34.48
C GLU A 975 -34.75 -39.18 35.45
N ALA A 976 -35.26 -39.35 36.67
CA ALA A 976 -35.16 -38.37 37.78
C ALA A 976 -35.64 -36.92 37.49
N GLY A 977 -36.43 -36.68 36.43
CA GLY A 977 -36.91 -35.36 36.00
C GLY A 977 -38.33 -34.99 36.45
N ASN A 978 -38.78 -33.79 36.09
CA ASN A 978 -40.15 -33.32 36.31
C ASN A 978 -40.75 -32.73 35.02
N ILE A 979 -41.95 -33.16 34.65
CA ILE A 979 -42.75 -32.58 33.55
C ILE A 979 -44.09 -32.10 34.13
N LYS A 980 -44.37 -30.80 34.06
CA LYS A 980 -45.54 -30.22 34.75
C LYS A 980 -46.16 -28.99 34.09
N ASN A 981 -47.38 -28.67 34.54
CA ASN A 981 -48.11 -27.41 34.31
C ASN A 981 -48.65 -27.19 32.88
N HIS A 982 -49.02 -28.26 32.17
CA HIS A 982 -49.70 -28.18 30.86
C HIS A 982 -51.21 -28.17 31.03
N THR A 983 -51.82 -26.99 31.15
CA THR A 983 -53.22 -26.87 31.64
C THR A 983 -54.26 -27.51 30.71
N TYR A 984 -54.03 -27.52 29.40
CA TYR A 984 -55.04 -27.92 28.40
C TYR A 984 -54.59 -29.06 27.48
N GLN A 985 -53.42 -29.63 27.73
CA GLN A 985 -52.71 -30.53 26.82
C GLN A 985 -51.86 -31.52 27.63
N PRO A 986 -51.42 -32.66 27.03
CA PRO A 986 -50.68 -33.68 27.76
C PRO A 986 -49.29 -33.19 28.20
N GLY A 987 -48.81 -33.70 29.33
CA GLY A 987 -47.41 -33.53 29.73
C GLY A 987 -46.45 -34.20 28.74
N VAL A 988 -46.83 -35.39 28.25
CA VAL A 988 -46.07 -36.15 27.25
C VAL A 988 -47.02 -36.64 26.16
N PHE A 989 -46.67 -36.39 24.90
CA PHE A 989 -47.36 -36.91 23.73
C PHE A 989 -46.44 -37.91 23.01
N LEU A 990 -46.95 -39.12 22.77
CA LEU A 990 -46.22 -40.20 22.11
C LEU A 990 -46.97 -40.64 20.86
N TYR A 991 -46.30 -40.64 19.72
CA TYR A 991 -46.78 -41.23 18.48
C TYR A 991 -45.72 -42.17 17.90
N ASN A 992 -46.09 -43.43 17.67
CA ASN A 992 -45.18 -44.42 17.07
C ASN A 992 -43.84 -44.56 17.83
N THR A 993 -43.88 -44.47 19.17
CA THR A 993 -42.68 -44.53 20.03
C THR A 993 -42.49 -45.94 20.59
N ARG A 994 -41.40 -46.61 20.21
CA ARG A 994 -41.22 -48.04 20.53
C ARG A 994 -40.92 -48.31 22.00
N TYR A 995 -40.11 -47.47 22.66
CA TYR A 995 -39.81 -47.58 24.08
C TYR A 995 -39.78 -46.21 24.77
N PHE A 996 -40.90 -45.81 25.41
CA PHE A 996 -40.91 -44.69 26.34
C PHE A 996 -40.74 -45.19 27.77
N ILE A 997 -39.63 -44.84 28.42
CA ILE A 997 -39.27 -45.30 29.77
C ILE A 997 -39.26 -44.09 30.72
N LEU A 998 -40.15 -44.08 31.70
CA LEU A 998 -40.14 -43.13 32.81
C LEU A 998 -39.51 -43.81 34.03
N ASP A 999 -38.40 -43.29 34.53
CA ASP A 999 -37.57 -43.93 35.55
C ASP A 999 -37.29 -42.98 36.74
N GLY A 1000 -38.03 -43.15 37.84
CA GLY A 1000 -37.95 -42.24 39.00
C GLY A 1000 -38.34 -40.77 38.73
N ALA A 1001 -38.78 -40.45 37.51
CA ALA A 1001 -39.22 -39.13 37.10
C ALA A 1001 -40.71 -38.89 37.44
N THR A 1002 -41.11 -37.62 37.53
CA THR A 1002 -42.48 -37.22 37.88
C THR A 1002 -43.16 -36.44 36.75
N ILE A 1003 -44.34 -36.88 36.32
CA ILE A 1003 -45.26 -36.13 35.46
C ILE A 1003 -46.44 -35.66 36.32
N LYS A 1004 -46.70 -34.36 36.40
CA LYS A 1004 -47.77 -33.86 37.27
C LYS A 1004 -48.46 -32.58 36.83
N SER A 1005 -49.69 -32.38 37.27
CA SER A 1005 -50.40 -31.09 37.10
C SER A 1005 -50.55 -30.68 35.63
N ASN A 1006 -50.83 -31.65 34.77
CA ASN A 1006 -51.14 -31.45 33.36
C ASN A 1006 -52.61 -31.76 33.08
N TYR A 1007 -53.10 -31.52 31.87
CA TYR A 1007 -54.43 -31.97 31.45
C TYR A 1007 -54.48 -33.50 31.49
N ARG A 1008 -53.53 -34.11 30.76
CA ARG A 1008 -53.20 -35.54 30.81
C ARG A 1008 -51.75 -35.72 31.21
N GLY A 1009 -51.42 -36.79 31.94
CA GLY A 1009 -50.03 -37.12 32.21
C GLY A 1009 -49.29 -37.52 30.93
N ILE A 1010 -49.69 -38.65 30.36
CA ILE A 1010 -49.18 -39.16 29.08
C ILE A 1010 -50.36 -39.41 28.14
N GLU A 1011 -50.24 -38.95 26.91
CA GLU A 1011 -51.14 -39.26 25.79
C GLU A 1011 -50.35 -40.03 24.72
N SER A 1012 -50.83 -41.22 24.37
CA SER A 1012 -50.05 -42.19 23.62
C SER A 1012 -50.86 -42.84 22.50
N TYR A 1013 -50.28 -42.84 21.31
CA TYR A 1013 -50.77 -43.51 20.12
C TYR A 1013 -49.68 -44.44 19.60
N ARG A 1014 -49.98 -45.74 19.46
CA ARG A 1014 -49.01 -46.72 18.92
C ARG A 1014 -47.65 -46.65 19.61
N SER A 1015 -47.63 -46.67 20.95
CA SER A 1015 -46.38 -46.52 21.71
C SER A 1015 -46.37 -47.38 22.96
N ASN A 1016 -45.18 -47.86 23.36
CA ASN A 1016 -45.02 -48.60 24.61
C ASN A 1016 -44.50 -47.70 25.74
N ILE A 1017 -45.10 -47.83 26.92
CA ILE A 1017 -44.81 -47.02 28.11
C ILE A 1017 -44.32 -47.95 29.23
N TYR A 1018 -43.21 -47.61 29.86
CA TYR A 1018 -42.63 -48.32 31.01
C TYR A 1018 -42.45 -47.36 32.18
N LEU A 1019 -43.03 -47.66 33.34
CA LEU A 1019 -42.86 -46.88 34.57
C LEU A 1019 -42.01 -47.65 35.59
N ARG A 1020 -40.84 -47.12 35.94
CA ARG A 1020 -39.81 -47.78 36.76
C ARG A 1020 -39.38 -46.94 37.97
N ASN A 1021 -38.84 -47.61 39.00
CA ASN A 1021 -38.17 -47.00 40.15
C ASN A 1021 -38.87 -45.77 40.76
N GLN A 1022 -40.14 -45.88 41.11
CA GLN A 1022 -41.02 -44.83 41.66
C GLN A 1022 -41.34 -43.69 40.68
N ALA A 1023 -41.25 -43.94 39.38
CA ALA A 1023 -41.82 -43.06 38.37
C ALA A 1023 -43.27 -42.72 38.71
N THR A 1024 -43.58 -41.42 38.76
CA THR A 1024 -44.83 -40.92 39.34
C THR A 1024 -45.61 -40.08 38.34
N ILE A 1025 -46.87 -40.43 38.09
CA ILE A 1025 -47.83 -39.66 37.30
C ILE A 1025 -48.98 -39.23 38.23
N LYS A 1026 -49.13 -37.92 38.49
CA LYS A 1026 -50.10 -37.46 39.49
C LYS A 1026 -50.73 -36.10 39.25
N LEU A 1027 -51.87 -35.84 39.89
CA LEU A 1027 -52.52 -34.54 39.91
C LEU A 1027 -52.85 -34.00 38.50
N ASN A 1028 -53.02 -34.88 37.51
CA ASN A 1028 -53.48 -34.47 36.18
C ASN A 1028 -55.00 -34.31 36.19
N THR A 1029 -55.53 -33.36 35.41
CA THR A 1029 -56.95 -32.97 35.51
C THR A 1029 -57.90 -34.02 34.98
N THR A 1030 -57.48 -34.80 33.98
CA THR A 1030 -58.24 -35.93 33.42
C THR A 1030 -57.47 -37.24 33.65
N GLU A 1031 -56.75 -37.75 32.64
CA GLU A 1031 -56.09 -39.04 32.68
C GLU A 1031 -54.64 -38.94 33.18
N GLY A 1032 -54.20 -39.90 33.99
CA GLY A 1032 -52.78 -40.13 34.23
C GLY A 1032 -52.11 -40.62 32.94
N ILE A 1033 -52.65 -41.68 32.34
CA ILE A 1033 -52.25 -42.19 31.03
C ILE A 1033 -53.50 -42.37 30.18
N PHE A 1034 -53.50 -41.78 28.99
CA PHE A 1034 -54.44 -42.02 27.92
C PHE A 1034 -53.72 -42.73 26.77
N ALA A 1035 -54.14 -43.95 26.41
CA ALA A 1035 -53.44 -44.74 25.42
C ALA A 1035 -54.40 -45.39 24.42
N LEU A 1036 -54.19 -45.14 23.13
CA LEU A 1036 -54.99 -45.69 22.05
C LEU A 1036 -54.13 -46.54 21.12
N SER A 1037 -54.52 -47.81 20.95
CA SER A 1037 -54.05 -48.61 19.83
C SER A 1037 -54.91 -48.27 18.62
N ALA A 1038 -54.42 -47.42 17.73
CA ALA A 1038 -55.16 -47.09 16.51
C ALA A 1038 -55.29 -48.36 15.64
N ILE A 1039 -56.46 -49.01 15.74
CA ILE A 1039 -56.88 -50.19 14.97
C ILE A 1039 -56.73 -49.92 13.47
N SER A 1040 -55.71 -50.50 12.85
CA SER A 1040 -55.71 -51.08 11.50
C SER A 1040 -54.28 -51.46 11.09
N ASP A 1041 -54.07 -52.76 10.86
CA ASP A 1041 -52.99 -53.37 10.07
C ASP A 1041 -51.51 -53.22 10.52
N LEU A 1042 -51.19 -53.22 11.82
CA LEU A 1042 -49.77 -53.14 12.27
C LEU A 1042 -48.96 -54.43 11.98
N VAL A 1043 -47.89 -54.25 11.19
CA VAL A 1043 -46.88 -55.24 10.74
C VAL A 1043 -45.62 -55.23 11.63
N ASP A 1044 -45.49 -54.30 12.59
CA ASP A 1044 -44.34 -54.21 13.51
C ASP A 1044 -44.67 -54.86 14.88
N PRO A 1045 -44.12 -56.03 15.22
CA PRO A 1045 -44.38 -56.72 16.49
C PRO A 1045 -43.84 -55.97 17.71
N ASP A 1046 -42.98 -54.97 17.53
CA ASP A 1046 -42.36 -54.23 18.64
C ASP A 1046 -43.24 -53.07 19.16
N ILE A 1047 -44.36 -52.74 18.49
CA ILE A 1047 -45.26 -51.63 18.87
C ILE A 1047 -46.66 -52.18 19.19
N LEU A 1048 -46.84 -52.66 20.43
CA LEU A 1048 -48.05 -53.34 20.90
C LEU A 1048 -49.01 -52.43 21.69
N CYS A 1049 -48.72 -51.13 21.80
CA CYS A 1049 -49.39 -50.23 22.74
C CYS A 1049 -49.34 -50.78 24.18
N LYS A 1050 -48.15 -51.21 24.62
CA LYS A 1050 -47.93 -51.84 25.92
C LYS A 1050 -47.76 -50.79 27.01
N ILE A 1051 -48.48 -50.92 28.12
CA ILE A 1051 -48.23 -50.16 29.35
C ILE A 1051 -47.71 -51.13 30.41
N VAL A 1052 -46.47 -50.91 30.85
CA VAL A 1052 -45.80 -51.68 31.89
C VAL A 1052 -45.58 -50.81 33.12
N VAL A 1053 -46.05 -51.26 34.27
CA VAL A 1053 -45.88 -50.54 35.54
C VAL A 1053 -45.09 -51.40 36.52
N GLY A 1054 -43.92 -50.89 36.93
CA GLY A 1054 -43.03 -51.51 37.89
C GLY A 1054 -42.44 -52.83 37.41
N ASP A 1055 -41.99 -52.91 36.16
CA ASP A 1055 -41.13 -54.02 35.73
C ASP A 1055 -39.79 -53.99 36.47
N ILE A 1056 -39.21 -52.80 36.63
CA ILE A 1056 -38.06 -52.54 37.51
C ILE A 1056 -38.52 -51.58 38.63
N GLY A 1057 -38.45 -52.00 39.90
CA GLY A 1057 -38.92 -51.23 41.04
C GLY A 1057 -40.45 -51.17 41.14
N CYS A 1058 -41.01 -49.96 41.20
CA CYS A 1058 -42.47 -49.73 41.19
C CYS A 1058 -42.83 -48.48 40.37
N GLY A 1059 -44.10 -48.34 39.97
CA GLY A 1059 -44.63 -47.12 39.34
C GLY A 1059 -45.88 -46.60 40.05
N TRP A 1060 -46.04 -45.28 40.11
CA TRP A 1060 -47.13 -44.62 40.83
C TRP A 1060 -47.98 -43.79 39.87
N ILE A 1061 -49.23 -44.16 39.66
CA ILE A 1061 -50.22 -43.38 38.91
C ILE A 1061 -51.31 -43.00 39.88
N ILE A 1062 -51.23 -41.82 40.51
CA ILE A 1062 -52.01 -41.48 41.70
C ILE A 1062 -52.68 -40.11 41.59
N GLN A 1063 -53.82 -39.91 42.23
CA GLN A 1063 -54.48 -38.60 42.33
C GLN A 1063 -54.81 -37.93 40.97
N ASN A 1064 -55.19 -38.70 39.96
CA ASN A 1064 -55.74 -38.21 38.68
C ASN A 1064 -57.26 -38.44 38.64
N GLU A 1065 -58.00 -37.90 37.67
CA GLU A 1065 -59.41 -38.28 37.53
C GLU A 1065 -59.52 -39.76 37.15
N THR A 1066 -58.82 -40.16 36.09
CA THR A 1066 -58.66 -41.56 35.68
C THR A 1066 -57.17 -41.90 35.69
N GLY A 1067 -56.75 -42.97 36.35
CA GLY A 1067 -55.35 -43.39 36.40
C GLY A 1067 -54.86 -43.80 35.01
N ILE A 1068 -55.46 -44.85 34.45
CA ILE A 1068 -55.21 -45.32 33.07
C ILE A 1068 -56.55 -45.39 32.33
N LEU A 1069 -56.65 -44.72 31.18
CA LEU A 1069 -57.72 -44.89 30.19
C LEU A 1069 -57.09 -45.46 28.91
N GLY A 1070 -57.58 -46.60 28.43
CA GLY A 1070 -57.03 -47.18 27.20
C GLY A 1070 -58.00 -47.95 26.32
N GLU A 1071 -57.64 -48.06 25.05
CA GLU A 1071 -58.39 -48.81 24.04
C GLU A 1071 -57.43 -49.73 23.27
N ASP A 1072 -57.72 -51.04 23.30
CA ASP A 1072 -56.92 -52.09 22.65
C ASP A 1072 -55.42 -52.08 23.03
N ILE A 1073 -55.15 -51.81 24.31
CA ILE A 1073 -53.79 -51.77 24.88
C ILE A 1073 -53.40 -53.09 25.57
N LEU A 1074 -52.09 -53.36 25.66
CA LEU A 1074 -51.58 -54.44 26.51
C LEU A 1074 -51.17 -53.88 27.87
N LEU A 1075 -51.90 -54.22 28.93
CA LEU A 1075 -51.64 -53.73 30.28
C LEU A 1075 -50.91 -54.77 31.14
N ASP A 1076 -49.70 -54.45 31.59
CA ASP A 1076 -48.81 -55.31 32.38
C ASP A 1076 -48.46 -54.64 33.73
N ILE A 1077 -49.17 -55.03 34.79
CA ILE A 1077 -49.11 -54.35 36.10
C ILE A 1077 -48.92 -55.33 37.26
N ASP A 1078 -48.47 -56.56 37.03
CA ASP A 1078 -48.25 -57.54 38.09
C ASP A 1078 -46.89 -57.31 38.78
N ALA A 1079 -46.91 -56.47 39.82
CA ALA A 1079 -45.72 -56.13 40.60
C ALA A 1079 -45.00 -57.35 41.21
N ILE A 1080 -45.71 -58.45 41.49
CA ILE A 1080 -45.07 -59.67 42.02
C ILE A 1080 -44.34 -60.42 40.91
N THR A 1081 -44.98 -60.58 39.74
CA THR A 1081 -44.36 -61.25 38.59
C THR A 1081 -43.13 -60.49 38.12
N HIS A 1082 -43.22 -59.17 38.02
CA HIS A 1082 -42.11 -58.30 37.65
C HIS A 1082 -40.91 -58.46 38.60
N ALA A 1083 -41.15 -58.37 39.91
CA ALA A 1083 -40.11 -58.56 40.91
C ALA A 1083 -39.43 -59.93 40.81
N ILE A 1084 -40.20 -61.00 40.52
CA ILE A 1084 -39.62 -62.35 40.31
C ILE A 1084 -38.79 -62.39 39.02
N ASN A 1085 -39.30 -61.83 37.93
CA ASN A 1085 -38.65 -61.88 36.62
C ASN A 1085 -37.34 -61.09 36.59
N GLU A 1086 -37.31 -59.92 37.24
CA GLU A 1086 -36.13 -59.04 37.27
C GLU A 1086 -35.22 -59.29 38.49
N GLY A 1087 -35.61 -60.17 39.41
CA GLY A 1087 -34.84 -60.44 40.65
C GLY A 1087 -34.88 -59.30 41.67
N ASP A 1088 -35.91 -58.45 41.62
CA ASP A 1088 -36.15 -57.33 42.53
C ASP A 1088 -37.00 -57.74 43.75
N THR A 1089 -37.00 -56.91 44.79
CA THR A 1089 -37.98 -56.95 45.87
C THR A 1089 -39.33 -56.40 45.40
N ALA A 1090 -40.41 -57.16 45.60
CA ALA A 1090 -41.75 -56.73 45.21
C ALA A 1090 -42.16 -55.43 45.93
N GLN A 1091 -42.10 -54.31 45.21
CA GLN A 1091 -42.61 -53.01 45.64
C GLN A 1091 -43.97 -52.78 44.99
N PRO A 1092 -44.98 -52.33 45.76
CA PRO A 1092 -46.31 -52.16 45.20
C PRO A 1092 -46.36 -50.98 44.22
N ASN A 1093 -46.85 -51.22 43.00
CA ASN A 1093 -47.31 -50.12 42.16
C ASN A 1093 -48.50 -49.45 42.83
N ARG A 1094 -48.63 -48.12 42.67
CA ARG A 1094 -49.66 -47.33 43.34
C ARG A 1094 -50.66 -46.77 42.33
N PHE A 1095 -51.94 -46.99 42.63
CA PHE A 1095 -53.08 -46.48 41.87
C PHE A 1095 -54.08 -45.72 42.75
N ASP A 1096 -53.67 -45.33 43.97
CA ASP A 1096 -54.54 -44.71 44.94
C ASP A 1096 -54.84 -43.22 44.66
N GLY A 1097 -55.97 -42.76 45.17
CA GLY A 1097 -56.41 -41.38 45.03
C GLY A 1097 -56.95 -40.98 43.66
N ASN A 1098 -56.97 -41.89 42.67
CA ASN A 1098 -57.67 -41.65 41.41
C ASN A 1098 -59.19 -41.85 41.57
N THR A 1099 -60.03 -41.13 40.81
CA THR A 1099 -61.49 -41.37 40.81
C THR A 1099 -61.80 -42.73 40.17
N ARG A 1100 -61.13 -43.05 39.05
CA ARG A 1100 -61.11 -44.36 38.41
C ARG A 1100 -59.67 -44.81 38.31
N ALA A 1101 -59.31 -45.96 38.88
CA ALA A 1101 -57.92 -46.43 38.81
C ALA A 1101 -57.52 -46.83 37.37
N ILE A 1102 -58.37 -47.63 36.72
CA ILE A 1102 -58.15 -48.18 35.38
C ILE A 1102 -59.51 -48.28 34.67
N GLU A 1103 -59.56 -47.83 33.42
CA GLU A 1103 -60.69 -47.99 32.50
C GLU A 1103 -60.13 -48.41 31.13
N VAL A 1104 -60.38 -49.65 30.72
CA VAL A 1104 -59.88 -50.17 29.44
C VAL A 1104 -61.02 -50.81 28.68
N CYS A 1105 -61.16 -50.43 27.41
CA CYS A 1105 -62.13 -50.99 26.49
C CYS A 1105 -61.41 -51.77 25.39
N TYR A 1106 -62.07 -52.80 24.86
CA TYR A 1106 -61.56 -53.59 23.74
C TYR A 1106 -62.63 -53.66 22.65
N GLU A 1107 -62.36 -53.14 21.45
CA GLU A 1107 -63.29 -53.18 20.32
C GLU A 1107 -63.08 -54.45 19.47
N TYR A 1108 -63.54 -55.57 20.01
CA TYR A 1108 -64.05 -56.76 19.29
C TYR A 1108 -63.37 -57.19 17.96
N PHE A 1109 -62.15 -57.78 17.96
CA PHE A 1109 -61.74 -58.75 16.91
C PHE A 1109 -60.79 -59.88 17.40
N ASN A 1110 -61.17 -61.14 17.08
CA ASN A 1110 -60.37 -62.38 17.02
C ASN A 1110 -59.36 -62.74 18.15
N ASN A 1111 -59.83 -62.75 19.40
CA ASN A 1111 -59.75 -63.88 20.35
C ASN A 1111 -58.51 -64.81 20.44
N THR A 1112 -57.28 -64.36 20.18
CA THR A 1112 -56.07 -65.22 20.33
C THR A 1112 -54.94 -64.69 21.19
N TYR A 1113 -54.93 -63.42 21.63
CA TYR A 1113 -53.80 -62.87 22.39
C TYR A 1113 -54.14 -62.15 23.71
N ILE A 1114 -55.41 -62.05 24.08
CA ILE A 1114 -55.79 -61.46 25.37
C ILE A 1114 -56.10 -62.61 26.33
N SER A 1115 -55.29 -62.75 27.38
CA SER A 1115 -55.62 -63.57 28.55
C SER A 1115 -56.91 -63.01 29.17
N ASP A 1116 -57.94 -63.85 29.38
CA ASP A 1116 -59.18 -63.47 30.08
C ASP A 1116 -58.94 -62.97 31.53
N THR A 1117 -57.68 -63.04 32.00
CA THR A 1117 -57.28 -62.63 33.35
C THR A 1117 -56.24 -61.52 33.27
N LEU A 1118 -56.57 -60.33 33.81
CA LEU A 1118 -55.60 -59.28 34.09
C LEU A 1118 -54.78 -59.67 35.32
N MET A 1119 -53.47 -59.86 35.16
CA MET A 1119 -52.56 -60.12 36.27
C MET A 1119 -52.18 -58.79 36.93
N ALA A 1120 -52.65 -58.57 38.16
CA ALA A 1120 -52.49 -57.30 38.87
C ALA A 1120 -52.14 -57.50 40.36
N ARG A 1121 -51.32 -58.50 40.68
CA ARG A 1121 -50.92 -58.81 42.06
C ARG A 1121 -49.92 -57.78 42.57
N GLY A 1122 -49.91 -57.58 43.89
CA GLY A 1122 -48.94 -56.71 44.56
C GLY A 1122 -49.20 -55.21 44.39
N ASN A 1123 -50.31 -54.78 43.78
CA ASN A 1123 -50.64 -53.36 43.60
C ASN A 1123 -51.39 -52.75 44.80
N TYR A 1124 -51.22 -51.45 45.02
CA TYR A 1124 -51.88 -50.65 46.05
C TYR A 1124 -52.96 -49.73 45.45
N TRP A 1125 -54.22 -49.93 45.86
CA TRP A 1125 -55.39 -49.32 45.19
C TRP A 1125 -56.13 -48.24 46.00
N THR A 1126 -56.04 -48.21 47.34
CA THR A 1126 -57.00 -47.45 48.18
C THR A 1126 -56.43 -46.16 48.78
N GLY A 1127 -57.10 -45.03 48.48
CA GLY A 1127 -57.24 -43.89 49.37
C GLY A 1127 -58.58 -44.03 50.12
N GLY A 1128 -58.57 -43.96 51.45
CA GLY A 1128 -59.67 -44.32 52.37
C GLY A 1128 -61.12 -44.18 51.86
N GLY A 1129 -61.81 -45.30 51.72
CA GLY A 1129 -63.27 -45.36 51.51
C GLY A 1129 -63.81 -46.71 51.04
N ALA A 1130 -63.77 -47.73 51.93
CA ALA A 1130 -64.46 -49.05 51.89
C ALA A 1130 -64.36 -49.95 50.62
N PRO A 1131 -64.14 -51.27 50.79
CA PRO A 1131 -64.02 -52.19 49.66
C PRO A 1131 -65.37 -52.46 49.01
N ILE A 1132 -65.45 -52.40 47.68
CA ILE A 1132 -66.51 -53.06 46.92
C ILE A 1132 -65.80 -54.03 45.96
N GLY A 1133 -66.18 -55.30 46.05
CA GLY A 1133 -65.64 -56.39 45.23
C GLY A 1133 -66.46 -56.68 43.99
#